data_AF-A0A661EXU5-F1
#
_entry.id   AF-A0A661EXU5-F1
#
_cell.length_a   1.000
_cell.length_b   1.000
_cell.length_c   1.000
_cell.angle_alpha   90.00
_cell.angle_beta   90.00
_cell.angle_gamma   90.00
#
_symmetry.space_group_name_H-M   'P 1'
#
loop_
_entity.id
_entity.type
_entity.pdbx_description
1 polymer ?
#
loop_
_entity_poly.entity_id
_entity_poly.type
_entity_poly.pdbx_seq_one_letter_code
_entity_poly.pdbx_strand_id
1 'polypeptide(L)'
;MINNFGRLARIVLCSSLISAVFAPAAHAADRWWVCGTGTNLWSFNSCWSTTSGGTGGATLPQVGDAARFEFNDSINRTIYLTSSTMTSGLATVAMGNGGLGTIELIQTAGSLTSTIEAIGSDVGGTVTYTQQGGTNTTTGSFGGLLIGGSGSTGTYNLQGGILSTVEQNVGWTNIGTFNHSAGSNTSTEDFNLGTFSSGNGTYNLSGTGLLTTYDVYIGKKGTGTFIQTGGTHTADRLFYIGFDPGAQGSYTLNAGSLTSNFIEFIGFQGKGTFIHAAGTHLVNGDLILGELIGSTGNYLLEGTSSNPSLSTTNTIVGDNGDGFFSHGLTTGFNPGTHTVTGTLTLGKRSTGEGSYQMGNGSLSAGSIIVGESGDGIFSQSAAILGPGSGLVSSVTANTLTLGKNAGSFGVYNLSSFPSTAGALTTTNTIVGANGTAIFNHNSGTNRANDTLTIGSGGLYNLNATDASLSLEVKNLTIASGGELQADASGTVTIQSVGTGGTVTNNGTIKVQPGTTLIFEHQVLNGNAIVLDPATIELTDITHSATGYITAGTGDSVRVSGHWFNNSTQNTVWDTDAAALFIDGAGSHDFHIAGKDQGKTGIGYIDNFMWGELHVASGASINFFDGNTSNSGTALYVGWLDLENGISQLAMFSSLFNIYYDMNLTENAYLLGQDYTLAGGGFLLAATSAVPVPGAVWLFSSALGLLGWMRRSRRVLSSTEIIS
;
A
#
# COMPACT_ATOMS: atom_id res chain seq x y z
N MET A 1 8.87 10.29 -23.10
CA MET A 1 9.30 10.65 -24.47
C MET A 1 9.69 9.38 -25.23
N ILE A 2 8.91 9.06 -26.27
CA ILE A 2 9.27 8.42 -27.55
C ILE A 2 10.07 7.09 -27.49
N ASN A 3 9.35 5.96 -27.46
CA ASN A 3 9.50 4.82 -28.38
C ASN A 3 8.64 3.62 -27.92
N ASN A 4 7.36 3.60 -28.27
CA ASN A 4 6.55 2.36 -28.27
C ASN A 4 5.39 2.38 -29.29
N PHE A 5 5.50 3.20 -30.33
CA PHE A 5 4.48 3.31 -31.39
C PHE A 5 4.59 2.23 -32.50
N GLY A 6 5.15 1.07 -32.20
CA GLY A 6 5.42 0.02 -33.20
C GLY A 6 4.31 -1.01 -33.44
N ARG A 7 3.24 -1.06 -32.63
CA ARG A 7 2.25 -2.16 -32.71
C ARG A 7 0.77 -1.76 -32.70
N LEU A 8 0.45 -0.47 -32.68
CA LEU A 8 -0.92 0.05 -32.59
C LEU A 8 -1.68 0.22 -33.92
N ALA A 9 -1.14 -0.28 -35.04
CA ALA A 9 -1.77 -0.15 -36.36
C ALA A 9 -1.96 -1.50 -37.07
N ARG A 10 -2.76 -2.40 -36.49
CA ARG A 10 -3.35 -3.56 -37.21
C ARG A 10 -4.74 -3.88 -36.65
N ILE A 11 -5.66 -2.93 -36.78
CA ILE A 11 -7.10 -3.14 -36.55
C ILE A 11 -7.81 -2.55 -37.77
N VAL A 12 -8.54 -3.40 -38.50
CA VAL A 12 -9.80 -3.16 -39.23
C VAL A 12 -9.97 -4.29 -40.26
N LEU A 13 -11.18 -4.87 -40.29
CA LEU A 13 -11.75 -5.86 -41.22
C LEU A 13 -11.38 -7.34 -41.02
N CYS A 14 -12.27 -8.06 -40.32
CA CYS A 14 -12.34 -9.52 -40.42
C CYS A 14 -13.74 -10.02 -40.06
N SER A 15 -14.74 -9.72 -40.88
CA SER A 15 -16.03 -10.43 -40.91
C SER A 15 -16.15 -11.34 -42.14
N SER A 16 -15.03 -11.66 -42.79
CA SER A 16 -14.98 -12.52 -43.99
C SER A 16 -13.61 -13.17 -44.25
N LEU A 17 -12.90 -13.68 -43.24
CA LEU A 17 -11.73 -14.57 -43.48
C LEU A 17 -12.03 -16.03 -43.10
N ILE A 18 -12.66 -16.74 -44.03
CA ILE A 18 -12.27 -18.12 -44.39
C ILE A 18 -11.63 -18.06 -45.80
N SER A 19 -10.70 -17.13 -46.01
CA SER A 19 -9.92 -17.04 -47.24
C SER A 19 -8.57 -16.38 -46.96
N ALA A 20 -7.68 -17.14 -46.32
CA ALA A 20 -6.26 -16.80 -46.33
C ALA A 20 -5.69 -17.18 -47.72
N VAL A 21 -5.16 -16.19 -48.44
CA VAL A 21 -4.42 -16.41 -49.69
C VAL A 21 -3.06 -16.98 -49.32
N PHE A 22 -2.99 -18.31 -49.19
CA PHE A 22 -1.76 -19.07 -49.34
C PHE A 22 -1.58 -19.42 -50.82
N ALA A 23 -0.34 -19.43 -51.30
CA ALA A 23 -0.04 -20.15 -52.53
C ALA A 23 -0.63 -21.57 -52.39
N PRO A 24 -1.38 -22.09 -53.38
CA PRO A 24 -2.09 -23.35 -53.21
C PRO A 24 -1.05 -24.44 -52.94
N ALA A 25 -1.08 -24.99 -51.72
CA ALA A 25 -0.54 -26.32 -51.50
C ALA A 25 -1.23 -27.23 -52.53
N ALA A 26 -0.49 -28.14 -53.15
CA ALA A 26 -0.97 -28.98 -54.25
C ALA A 26 -2.18 -29.87 -53.92
N HIS A 27 -2.68 -29.84 -52.68
CA HIS A 27 -3.87 -30.53 -52.20
C HIS A 27 -4.58 -29.71 -51.10
N ALA A 28 -5.36 -28.70 -51.46
CA ALA A 28 -6.27 -28.05 -50.52
C ALA A 28 -7.72 -28.40 -50.92
N ALA A 29 -8.29 -29.44 -50.31
CA ALA A 29 -9.69 -29.79 -50.48
C ALA A 29 -10.39 -29.98 -49.13
N ASP A 30 -11.66 -29.59 -49.05
CA ASP A 30 -12.46 -29.86 -47.86
C ASP A 30 -12.85 -31.34 -47.81
N ARG A 31 -12.82 -31.90 -46.60
CA ARG A 31 -13.25 -33.25 -46.25
C ARG A 31 -14.28 -33.16 -45.13
N TRP A 32 -15.50 -33.56 -45.44
CA TRP A 32 -16.67 -33.43 -44.57
C TRP A 32 -16.96 -34.76 -43.90
N TRP A 33 -17.09 -34.75 -42.58
CA TRP A 33 -17.60 -35.91 -41.85
C TRP A 33 -19.09 -36.10 -42.16
N VAL A 34 -19.51 -37.31 -42.52
CA VAL A 34 -20.91 -37.61 -42.90
C VAL A 34 -21.54 -38.76 -42.12
N CYS A 35 -20.77 -39.42 -41.24
CA CYS A 35 -21.29 -40.51 -40.42
C CYS A 35 -22.15 -40.00 -39.23
N GLY A 36 -23.22 -40.74 -38.93
CA GLY A 36 -24.10 -40.55 -37.78
C GLY A 36 -23.68 -41.37 -36.54
N THR A 37 -24.64 -41.96 -35.82
CA THR A 37 -24.44 -42.55 -34.47
C THR A 37 -23.83 -43.97 -34.41
N GLY A 38 -23.44 -44.57 -35.54
CA GLY A 38 -22.94 -45.97 -35.57
C GLY A 38 -21.48 -46.17 -35.95
N THR A 39 -20.90 -45.28 -36.76
CA THR A 39 -19.53 -45.39 -37.27
C THR A 39 -18.77 -44.12 -36.90
N ASN A 40 -17.72 -44.26 -36.08
CA ASN A 40 -17.16 -43.14 -35.34
C ASN A 40 -15.62 -43.07 -35.31
N LEU A 41 -14.90 -43.93 -36.03
CA LEU A 41 -13.43 -43.85 -36.09
C LEU A 41 -13.00 -42.92 -37.21
N TRP A 42 -12.17 -41.91 -36.91
CA TRP A 42 -11.61 -40.96 -37.90
C TRP A 42 -11.02 -41.68 -39.13
N SER A 43 -10.41 -42.84 -38.92
CA SER A 43 -9.75 -43.67 -39.94
C SER A 43 -10.68 -44.31 -40.97
N PHE A 44 -11.99 -44.17 -40.86
CA PHE A 44 -12.92 -44.74 -41.81
C PHE A 44 -13.20 -43.79 -42.98
N ASN A 45 -12.64 -44.09 -44.15
CA ASN A 45 -12.93 -43.39 -45.42
C ASN A 45 -14.43 -43.31 -45.73
N SER A 46 -15.22 -44.31 -45.31
CA SER A 46 -16.68 -44.31 -45.47
C SER A 46 -17.37 -43.17 -44.73
N CYS A 47 -16.69 -42.48 -43.82
CA CYS A 47 -17.21 -41.33 -43.08
C CYS A 47 -16.77 -39.97 -43.63
N TRP A 48 -15.93 -39.94 -44.66
CA TRP A 48 -15.47 -38.70 -45.29
C TRP A 48 -16.13 -38.50 -46.64
N SER A 49 -16.53 -37.27 -46.93
CA SER A 49 -17.11 -36.83 -48.20
C SER A 49 -16.34 -35.62 -48.75
N THR A 50 -16.33 -35.44 -50.07
CA THR A 50 -15.76 -34.25 -50.73
C THR A 50 -16.69 -33.05 -50.70
N THR A 51 -17.95 -33.24 -50.31
CA THR A 51 -18.98 -32.19 -50.21
C THR A 51 -19.76 -32.32 -48.91
N SER A 52 -20.19 -31.19 -48.34
CA SER A 52 -21.07 -31.16 -47.16
C SER A 52 -22.35 -31.98 -47.40
N GLY A 53 -22.69 -32.87 -46.45
CA GLY A 53 -23.85 -33.76 -46.55
C GLY A 53 -23.81 -34.81 -47.69
N GLY A 54 -22.68 -34.97 -48.38
CA GLY A 54 -22.51 -35.89 -49.51
C GLY A 54 -22.39 -37.38 -49.12
N THR A 55 -22.19 -38.24 -50.11
CA THR A 55 -21.96 -39.68 -49.88
C THR A 55 -20.56 -39.91 -49.31
N GLY A 56 -20.47 -40.73 -48.25
CA GLY A 56 -19.20 -41.15 -47.68
C GLY A 56 -18.39 -42.05 -48.63
N GLY A 57 -17.07 -42.08 -48.43
CA GLY A 57 -16.13 -42.87 -49.24
C GLY A 57 -14.96 -42.08 -49.83
N ALA A 58 -14.83 -40.79 -49.49
CA ALA A 58 -13.66 -39.99 -49.83
C ALA A 58 -12.41 -40.47 -49.07
N THR A 59 -11.24 -40.00 -49.51
CA THR A 59 -9.99 -40.20 -48.77
C THR A 59 -10.05 -39.53 -47.40
N LEU A 60 -9.25 -40.01 -46.45
CA LEU A 60 -8.95 -39.26 -45.23
C LEU A 60 -8.45 -37.84 -45.57
N PRO A 61 -8.66 -36.85 -44.69
CA PRO A 61 -8.00 -35.55 -44.79
C PRO A 61 -6.48 -35.71 -44.91
N GLN A 62 -5.87 -35.01 -45.86
CA GLN A 62 -4.42 -35.03 -46.14
C GLN A 62 -3.78 -33.66 -45.86
N VAL A 63 -2.45 -33.58 -46.00
CA VAL A 63 -1.70 -32.31 -45.86
C VAL A 63 -2.36 -31.23 -46.74
N GLY A 64 -2.73 -30.09 -46.13
CA GLY A 64 -3.38 -28.97 -46.80
C GLY A 64 -4.91 -29.05 -46.86
N ASP A 65 -5.53 -30.20 -46.59
CA ASP A 65 -6.98 -30.34 -46.55
C ASP A 65 -7.60 -29.70 -45.30
N ALA A 66 -8.89 -29.39 -45.36
CA ALA A 66 -9.68 -29.06 -44.19
C ALA A 66 -10.54 -30.25 -43.74
N ALA A 67 -10.45 -30.64 -42.48
CA ALA A 67 -11.37 -31.59 -41.86
C ALA A 67 -12.55 -30.84 -41.24
N ARG A 68 -13.75 -31.06 -41.77
CA ARG A 68 -14.99 -30.35 -41.41
C ARG A 68 -15.95 -31.29 -40.67
N PHE A 69 -16.31 -30.93 -39.45
CA PHE A 69 -17.34 -31.54 -38.62
C PHE A 69 -18.46 -30.53 -38.42
N GLU A 70 -19.19 -30.25 -39.50
CA GLU A 70 -20.19 -29.18 -39.57
C GLU A 70 -21.56 -29.79 -39.87
N PHE A 71 -22.50 -29.64 -38.94
CA PHE A 71 -23.86 -30.17 -39.05
C PHE A 71 -24.90 -29.09 -38.76
N ASN A 72 -26.17 -29.38 -39.03
CA ASN A 72 -27.29 -28.52 -38.65
C ASN A 72 -28.49 -29.39 -38.25
N ASP A 73 -28.27 -30.27 -37.28
CA ASP A 73 -29.27 -31.24 -36.85
C ASP A 73 -29.21 -31.51 -35.34
N SER A 74 -30.18 -32.28 -34.86
CA SER A 74 -30.32 -32.66 -33.45
C SER A 74 -29.58 -33.96 -33.09
N ILE A 75 -28.67 -34.44 -33.93
CA ILE A 75 -27.99 -35.73 -33.75
C ILE A 75 -26.71 -35.52 -32.96
N ASN A 76 -26.57 -36.28 -31.87
CA ASN A 76 -25.34 -36.35 -31.09
C ASN A 76 -24.33 -37.26 -31.78
N ARG A 77 -23.10 -36.79 -31.96
CA ARG A 77 -22.01 -37.52 -32.60
C ARG A 77 -20.79 -37.54 -31.70
N THR A 78 -20.17 -38.71 -31.60
CA THR A 78 -18.84 -38.86 -31.00
C THR A 78 -17.93 -39.46 -32.06
N ILE A 79 -16.75 -38.87 -32.27
CA ILE A 79 -15.74 -39.28 -33.24
C ILE A 79 -14.45 -39.57 -32.46
N TYR A 80 -13.75 -40.65 -32.78
CA TYR A 80 -12.53 -41.06 -32.10
C TYR A 80 -11.31 -40.98 -33.02
N LEU A 81 -10.25 -40.35 -32.52
CA LEU A 81 -8.91 -40.31 -33.10
C LEU A 81 -7.97 -41.16 -32.21
N THR A 82 -7.65 -42.38 -32.67
CA THR A 82 -7.02 -43.42 -31.82
C THR A 82 -5.68 -43.97 -32.33
N SER A 83 -5.22 -43.59 -33.54
CA SER A 83 -4.08 -44.25 -34.18
C SER A 83 -2.79 -43.42 -34.13
N SER A 84 -1.63 -44.09 -34.06
CA SER A 84 -0.30 -43.47 -34.03
C SER A 84 0.19 -42.88 -35.37
N THR A 85 -0.56 -43.02 -36.48
CA THR A 85 -0.07 -42.74 -37.85
C THR A 85 -0.83 -41.63 -38.59
N MET A 86 -1.54 -40.74 -37.89
CA MET A 86 -2.46 -39.80 -38.55
C MET A 86 -1.89 -38.39 -38.77
N THR A 87 -2.24 -37.85 -39.94
CA THR A 87 -2.34 -36.43 -40.35
C THR A 87 -1.36 -35.41 -39.76
N SER A 88 -0.30 -35.16 -40.52
CA SER A 88 0.50 -33.94 -40.40
C SER A 88 0.01 -32.86 -41.36
N GLY A 89 -0.14 -31.62 -40.90
CA GLY A 89 -0.22 -30.44 -41.77
C GLY A 89 -1.58 -30.18 -42.43
N LEU A 90 -2.70 -30.46 -41.76
CA LEU A 90 -4.02 -30.01 -42.23
C LEU A 90 -4.07 -28.48 -42.30
N ALA A 91 -4.83 -27.92 -43.24
CA ALA A 91 -5.09 -26.48 -43.24
C ALA A 91 -6.02 -26.11 -42.08
N THR A 92 -7.09 -26.88 -41.85
CA THR A 92 -8.05 -26.58 -40.79
C THR A 92 -8.68 -27.84 -40.23
N VAL A 93 -8.95 -27.86 -38.93
CA VAL A 93 -9.96 -28.72 -38.31
C VAL A 93 -11.08 -27.79 -37.83
N ALA A 94 -12.28 -27.94 -38.36
CA ALA A 94 -13.42 -27.09 -37.98
C ALA A 94 -14.56 -27.95 -37.45
N MET A 95 -15.13 -27.52 -36.31
CA MET A 95 -16.23 -28.19 -35.64
C MET A 95 -17.34 -27.17 -35.39
N GLY A 96 -18.53 -27.48 -35.88
CA GLY A 96 -19.70 -26.63 -35.77
C GLY A 96 -21.00 -27.44 -35.82
N ASN A 97 -21.99 -27.05 -35.03
CA ASN A 97 -23.35 -27.53 -35.23
C ASN A 97 -24.32 -26.36 -35.20
N GLY A 98 -25.12 -26.23 -36.25
CA GLY A 98 -26.22 -25.29 -36.34
C GLY A 98 -27.49 -25.73 -35.60
N GLY A 99 -27.60 -27.04 -35.36
CA GLY A 99 -28.77 -27.66 -34.72
C GLY A 99 -28.58 -27.92 -33.23
N LEU A 100 -29.53 -28.66 -32.62
CA LEU A 100 -29.55 -28.95 -31.18
C LEU A 100 -28.65 -30.12 -30.76
N GLY A 101 -28.03 -30.81 -31.71
CA GLY A 101 -27.17 -31.97 -31.45
C GLY A 101 -25.80 -31.57 -30.91
N THR A 102 -25.07 -32.54 -30.38
CA THR A 102 -23.68 -32.34 -29.93
C THR A 102 -22.68 -33.02 -30.86
N ILE A 103 -21.47 -32.48 -30.94
CA ILE A 103 -20.33 -33.13 -31.59
C ILE A 103 -19.21 -33.25 -30.58
N GLU A 104 -18.66 -34.44 -30.38
CA GLU A 104 -17.46 -34.66 -29.60
C GLU A 104 -16.39 -35.36 -30.43
N LEU A 105 -15.21 -34.76 -30.56
CA LEU A 105 -14.02 -35.39 -31.13
C LEU A 105 -13.08 -35.81 -29.99
N ILE A 106 -12.85 -37.10 -29.81
CA ILE A 106 -12.03 -37.69 -28.74
C ILE A 106 -10.70 -38.16 -29.30
N GLN A 107 -9.61 -37.50 -28.94
CA GLN A 107 -8.24 -37.95 -29.23
C GLN A 107 -7.70 -38.78 -28.07
N THR A 108 -7.58 -40.09 -28.27
CA THR A 108 -7.01 -41.00 -27.25
C THR A 108 -5.53 -41.28 -27.45
N ALA A 109 -5.02 -41.10 -28.67
CA ALA A 109 -3.62 -41.25 -29.04
C ALA A 109 -3.32 -40.54 -30.38
N GLY A 110 -2.10 -40.70 -30.91
CA GLY A 110 -1.73 -40.20 -32.25
C GLY A 110 -1.24 -38.77 -32.26
N SER A 111 -0.93 -38.28 -33.47
CA SER A 111 -0.55 -36.89 -33.70
C SER A 111 -1.59 -36.23 -34.60
N LEU A 112 -1.93 -34.98 -34.33
CA LEU A 112 -2.74 -34.13 -35.19
C LEU A 112 -1.97 -32.82 -35.37
N THR A 113 -1.68 -32.43 -36.60
CA THR A 113 -1.10 -31.12 -36.87
C THR A 113 -1.98 -30.36 -37.85
N SER A 114 -2.40 -29.17 -37.48
CA SER A 114 -3.19 -28.27 -38.32
C SER A 114 -2.61 -26.85 -38.33
N THR A 115 -3.01 -26.02 -39.30
CA THR A 115 -2.74 -24.58 -39.22
C THR A 115 -3.71 -23.92 -38.26
N ILE A 116 -5.00 -24.24 -38.40
CA ILE A 116 -6.11 -23.69 -37.61
C ILE A 116 -6.94 -24.84 -37.05
N GLU A 117 -7.32 -24.76 -35.78
CA GLU A 117 -8.35 -25.60 -35.19
C GLU A 117 -9.46 -24.72 -34.63
N ALA A 118 -10.65 -24.80 -35.22
CA ALA A 118 -11.81 -23.98 -34.88
C ALA A 118 -12.90 -24.85 -34.23
N ILE A 119 -13.12 -24.64 -32.94
CA ILE A 119 -14.09 -25.37 -32.12
C ILE A 119 -15.22 -24.41 -31.76
N GLY A 120 -16.36 -24.63 -32.42
CA GLY A 120 -17.55 -23.77 -32.31
C GLY A 120 -17.61 -22.75 -33.44
N SER A 121 -17.44 -23.18 -34.69
CA SER A 121 -17.43 -22.30 -35.87
C SER A 121 -18.82 -21.94 -36.44
N ASP A 122 -19.88 -22.67 -36.08
CA ASP A 122 -21.26 -22.49 -36.61
C ASP A 122 -22.25 -21.88 -35.61
N VAL A 123 -23.51 -21.66 -35.98
CA VAL A 123 -24.53 -20.94 -35.17
C VAL A 123 -25.49 -21.90 -34.43
N GLY A 124 -25.41 -22.03 -33.10
CA GLY A 124 -26.54 -22.53 -32.28
C GLY A 124 -26.37 -23.88 -31.55
N GLY A 125 -25.29 -24.63 -31.78
CA GLY A 125 -25.01 -25.92 -31.13
C GLY A 125 -23.82 -25.93 -30.18
N THR A 126 -23.53 -27.10 -29.59
CA THR A 126 -22.40 -27.34 -28.69
C THR A 126 -21.43 -28.34 -29.31
N VAL A 127 -20.14 -27.99 -29.34
CA VAL A 127 -19.09 -28.87 -29.85
C VAL A 127 -17.93 -28.97 -28.86
N THR A 128 -17.36 -30.17 -28.78
CA THR A 128 -16.32 -30.52 -27.80
C THR A 128 -15.16 -31.25 -28.47
N TYR A 129 -13.93 -30.83 -28.17
CA TYR A 129 -12.73 -31.62 -28.42
C TYR A 129 -12.21 -32.18 -27.09
N THR A 130 -12.01 -33.49 -26.98
CA THR A 130 -11.52 -34.15 -25.78
C THR A 130 -10.19 -34.87 -26.07
N GLN A 131 -9.08 -34.32 -25.59
CA GLN A 131 -7.75 -34.92 -25.69
C GLN A 131 -7.42 -35.70 -24.41
N GLN A 132 -7.38 -37.03 -24.51
CA GLN A 132 -6.98 -37.94 -23.42
C GLN A 132 -5.52 -38.40 -23.57
N GLY A 133 -4.94 -38.27 -24.77
CA GLY A 133 -3.57 -38.67 -25.09
C GLY A 133 -3.12 -38.13 -26.44
N GLY A 134 -1.94 -38.56 -26.88
CA GLY A 134 -1.37 -38.12 -28.16
C GLY A 134 -0.86 -36.67 -28.15
N THR A 135 -0.54 -36.16 -29.33
CA THR A 135 -0.07 -34.78 -29.56
C THR A 135 -1.03 -34.06 -30.50
N ASN A 136 -1.44 -32.85 -30.14
CA ASN A 136 -2.16 -31.93 -31.01
C ASN A 136 -1.32 -30.67 -31.21
N THR A 137 -1.18 -30.22 -32.46
CA THR A 137 -0.32 -29.08 -32.80
C THR A 137 -1.01 -28.13 -33.76
N THR A 138 -1.14 -26.86 -33.39
CA THR A 138 -1.60 -25.79 -34.29
C THR A 138 -0.46 -24.84 -34.62
N THR A 139 -0.33 -24.47 -35.89
CA THR A 139 0.85 -23.77 -36.42
C THR A 139 0.57 -22.35 -36.95
N GLY A 140 -0.70 -21.92 -37.01
CA GLY A 140 -1.06 -20.60 -37.51
C GLY A 140 -0.90 -19.48 -36.48
N SER A 141 -0.13 -18.44 -36.82
CA SER A 141 -0.23 -17.12 -36.17
C SER A 141 -1.53 -16.44 -36.64
N PHE A 142 -2.30 -15.83 -35.73
CA PHE A 142 -3.64 -15.23 -35.95
C PHE A 142 -4.81 -16.22 -36.12
N GLY A 143 -4.63 -17.48 -35.74
CA GLY A 143 -5.68 -18.49 -35.92
C GLY A 143 -5.40 -19.88 -35.37
N GLY A 144 -4.35 -20.10 -34.57
CA GLY A 144 -3.88 -21.43 -34.16
C GLY A 144 -4.99 -22.32 -33.60
N LEU A 145 -5.35 -22.16 -32.33
CA LEU A 145 -6.52 -22.78 -31.72
C LEU A 145 -7.57 -21.71 -31.43
N LEU A 146 -8.79 -21.88 -31.92
CA LEU A 146 -9.92 -20.97 -31.78
C LEU A 146 -11.08 -21.71 -31.11
N ILE A 147 -11.49 -21.28 -29.93
CA ILE A 147 -12.61 -21.86 -29.18
C ILE A 147 -13.68 -20.79 -28.96
N GLY A 148 -14.92 -21.06 -29.36
CA GLY A 148 -16.03 -20.11 -29.25
C GLY A 148 -16.06 -19.08 -30.39
N GLY A 149 -16.28 -19.56 -31.61
CA GLY A 149 -16.43 -18.76 -32.84
C GLY A 149 -17.86 -18.26 -33.06
N SER A 150 -18.28 -18.13 -34.32
CA SER A 150 -19.54 -17.48 -34.72
C SER A 150 -20.79 -18.31 -34.42
N GLY A 151 -21.19 -18.37 -33.14
CA GLY A 151 -22.57 -18.66 -32.73
C GLY A 151 -22.81 -19.98 -31.98
N SER A 152 -21.81 -20.86 -31.85
CA SER A 152 -21.88 -22.12 -31.09
C SER A 152 -20.93 -22.05 -29.90
N THR A 153 -21.25 -22.81 -28.85
CA THR A 153 -20.36 -22.90 -27.67
C THR A 153 -19.31 -23.98 -27.92
N GLY A 154 -18.04 -23.57 -27.95
CA GLY A 154 -16.91 -24.48 -28.12
C GLY A 154 -16.30 -24.89 -26.77
N THR A 155 -15.98 -26.17 -26.61
CA THR A 155 -15.27 -26.70 -25.44
C THR A 155 -14.05 -27.53 -25.85
N TYR A 156 -12.91 -27.31 -25.18
CA TYR A 156 -11.75 -28.20 -25.27
C TYR A 156 -11.46 -28.83 -23.90
N ASN A 157 -11.33 -30.15 -23.83
CA ASN A 157 -11.00 -30.89 -22.63
C ASN A 157 -9.62 -31.54 -22.80
N LEU A 158 -8.60 -31.03 -22.13
CA LEU A 158 -7.27 -31.64 -22.05
C LEU A 158 -7.15 -32.46 -20.76
N GLN A 159 -7.25 -33.78 -20.91
CA GLN A 159 -7.22 -34.78 -19.85
C GLN A 159 -5.95 -35.65 -19.89
N GLY A 160 -5.08 -35.42 -20.88
CA GLY A 160 -3.79 -36.10 -21.07
C GLY A 160 -3.18 -35.77 -22.43
N GLY A 161 -1.92 -36.15 -22.66
CA GLY A 161 -1.22 -35.84 -23.91
C GLY A 161 -0.53 -34.47 -23.92
N ILE A 162 -0.21 -33.99 -25.13
CA ILE A 162 0.50 -32.73 -25.39
C ILE A 162 -0.31 -31.89 -26.39
N LEU A 163 -0.65 -30.66 -26.02
CA LEU A 163 -1.17 -29.63 -26.90
C LEU A 163 -0.08 -28.57 -27.08
N SER A 164 0.26 -28.25 -28.33
CA SER A 164 1.22 -27.20 -28.67
C SER A 164 0.58 -26.25 -29.68
N THR A 165 0.47 -24.98 -29.34
CA THR A 165 -0.14 -23.96 -30.18
C THR A 165 0.84 -22.82 -30.43
N VAL A 166 0.79 -22.24 -31.62
CA VAL A 166 1.40 -20.92 -31.85
C VAL A 166 0.58 -19.87 -31.11
N GLU A 167 -0.72 -19.83 -31.36
CA GLU A 167 -1.66 -18.95 -30.68
C GLU A 167 -2.88 -19.74 -30.19
N GLN A 168 -3.31 -19.45 -28.97
CA GLN A 168 -4.50 -20.04 -28.37
C GLN A 168 -5.53 -18.97 -28.02
N ASN A 169 -6.70 -19.04 -28.63
CA ASN A 169 -7.81 -18.12 -28.41
C ASN A 169 -9.01 -18.87 -27.83
N VAL A 170 -9.39 -18.53 -26.61
CA VAL A 170 -10.59 -19.06 -25.94
C VAL A 170 -11.59 -17.93 -25.76
N GLY A 171 -12.82 -18.13 -26.22
CA GLY A 171 -13.80 -17.07 -26.34
C GLY A 171 -13.36 -16.03 -27.36
N TRP A 172 -13.24 -16.46 -28.62
CA TRP A 172 -12.75 -15.61 -29.71
C TRP A 172 -13.72 -14.46 -29.99
N THR A 173 -14.91 -14.77 -30.48
CA THR A 173 -16.01 -13.82 -30.71
C THR A 173 -17.27 -14.15 -29.90
N ASN A 174 -17.32 -15.34 -29.28
CA ASN A 174 -18.43 -15.83 -28.48
C ASN A 174 -17.90 -16.60 -27.24
N ILE A 175 -18.68 -17.53 -26.68
CA ILE A 175 -18.32 -18.33 -25.50
C ILE A 175 -17.41 -19.49 -25.88
N GLY A 176 -16.23 -19.54 -25.26
CA GLY A 176 -15.32 -20.67 -25.34
C GLY A 176 -14.87 -21.12 -23.96
N THR A 177 -14.74 -22.45 -23.79
CA THR A 177 -14.28 -23.07 -22.54
C THR A 177 -13.12 -24.01 -22.81
N PHE A 178 -12.06 -23.91 -22.01
CA PHE A 178 -10.96 -24.88 -21.99
C PHE A 178 -10.86 -25.50 -20.60
N ASN A 179 -10.94 -26.82 -20.49
CA ASN A 179 -10.78 -27.58 -19.26
C ASN A 179 -9.48 -28.38 -19.31
N HIS A 180 -8.56 -28.10 -18.39
CA HIS A 180 -7.24 -28.70 -18.34
C HIS A 180 -7.03 -29.42 -17.00
N SER A 181 -7.14 -30.75 -16.99
CA SER A 181 -7.02 -31.56 -15.76
C SER A 181 -5.72 -32.37 -15.67
N ALA A 182 -5.10 -32.67 -16.81
CA ALA A 182 -3.80 -33.33 -16.92
C ALA A 182 -3.19 -33.09 -18.31
N GLY A 183 -1.95 -33.55 -18.54
CA GLY A 183 -1.22 -33.31 -19.78
C GLY A 183 -0.59 -31.92 -19.87
N SER A 184 0.13 -31.64 -20.96
CA SER A 184 0.82 -30.37 -21.18
C SER A 184 0.12 -29.55 -22.27
N ASN A 185 -0.10 -28.26 -22.00
CA ASN A 185 -0.52 -27.26 -22.98
C ASN A 185 0.57 -26.19 -23.10
N THR A 186 1.07 -25.94 -24.29
CA THR A 186 2.06 -24.90 -24.58
C THR A 186 1.50 -23.92 -25.62
N SER A 187 1.43 -22.64 -25.31
CA SER A 187 1.24 -21.55 -26.29
C SER A 187 2.54 -20.78 -26.45
N THR A 188 3.08 -20.77 -27.67
CA THR A 188 4.41 -20.20 -27.98
C THR A 188 4.38 -18.71 -28.35
N GLU A 189 3.20 -18.15 -28.64
CA GLU A 189 2.96 -16.72 -28.81
C GLU A 189 1.82 -16.26 -27.88
N ASP A 190 0.73 -15.71 -28.42
CA ASP A 190 -0.39 -15.16 -27.65
C ASP A 190 -1.30 -16.30 -27.10
N PHE A 191 -1.62 -16.22 -25.82
CA PHE A 191 -2.69 -16.95 -25.15
C PHE A 191 -3.77 -15.95 -24.76
N ASN A 192 -4.95 -16.02 -25.38
CA ASN A 192 -6.02 -15.04 -25.25
C ASN A 192 -7.30 -15.68 -24.67
N LEU A 193 -7.85 -15.07 -23.62
CA LEU A 193 -9.21 -15.30 -23.14
C LEU A 193 -10.05 -14.04 -23.38
N GLY A 194 -11.17 -14.15 -24.09
CA GLY A 194 -12.01 -12.98 -24.43
C GLY A 194 -11.32 -12.06 -25.44
N THR A 195 -11.07 -12.58 -26.64
CA THR A 195 -10.18 -11.96 -27.64
C THR A 195 -10.76 -10.67 -28.23
N PHE A 196 -12.06 -10.68 -28.56
CA PHE A 196 -12.82 -9.54 -29.06
C PHE A 196 -13.87 -9.08 -28.05
N SER A 197 -14.49 -7.92 -28.28
CA SER A 197 -15.42 -7.27 -27.33
C SER A 197 -16.63 -8.12 -26.92
N SER A 198 -17.09 -9.04 -27.77
CA SER A 198 -18.17 -10.00 -27.46
C SER A 198 -17.65 -11.37 -26.99
N GLY A 199 -16.33 -11.60 -27.05
CA GLY A 199 -15.71 -12.85 -26.68
C GLY A 199 -15.75 -13.07 -25.18
N ASN A 200 -16.11 -14.29 -24.77
CA ASN A 200 -16.11 -14.71 -23.37
C ASN A 200 -15.34 -16.03 -23.24
N GLY A 201 -14.10 -15.94 -22.77
CA GLY A 201 -13.20 -17.08 -22.64
C GLY A 201 -13.07 -17.55 -21.20
N THR A 202 -13.24 -18.84 -20.96
CA THR A 202 -12.97 -19.48 -19.66
C THR A 202 -11.90 -20.55 -19.79
N TYR A 203 -10.86 -20.49 -18.95
CA TYR A 203 -9.85 -21.54 -18.82
C TYR A 203 -9.83 -22.09 -17.39
N ASN A 204 -9.99 -23.41 -17.25
CA ASN A 204 -9.96 -24.11 -15.98
C ASN A 204 -8.71 -25.00 -15.90
N LEU A 205 -7.72 -24.60 -15.09
CA LEU A 205 -6.53 -25.39 -14.80
C LEU A 205 -6.70 -26.14 -13.48
N SER A 206 -6.57 -27.46 -13.51
CA SER A 206 -6.85 -28.34 -12.36
C SER A 206 -5.95 -29.57 -12.36
N GLY A 207 -6.05 -30.38 -11.30
CA GLY A 207 -5.36 -31.67 -11.23
C GLY A 207 -3.84 -31.53 -11.37
N THR A 208 -3.28 -32.21 -12.38
CA THR A 208 -1.83 -32.22 -12.68
C THR A 208 -1.49 -31.50 -14.00
N GLY A 209 -2.42 -30.71 -14.53
CA GLY A 209 -2.21 -29.98 -15.78
C GLY A 209 -0.98 -29.07 -15.73
N LEU A 210 -0.21 -29.05 -16.83
CA LEU A 210 0.95 -28.18 -17.01
C LEU A 210 0.68 -27.20 -18.16
N LEU A 211 0.56 -25.91 -17.85
CA LEU A 211 0.35 -24.85 -18.82
C LEU A 211 1.62 -23.98 -18.92
N THR A 212 2.16 -23.85 -20.13
CA THR A 212 3.22 -22.89 -20.44
C THR A 212 2.72 -21.93 -21.51
N THR A 213 2.83 -20.64 -21.25
CA THR A 213 2.34 -19.57 -22.14
C THR A 213 3.40 -18.50 -22.31
N TYR A 214 3.53 -17.95 -23.50
CA TYR A 214 4.48 -16.86 -23.73
C TYR A 214 3.90 -15.49 -23.34
N ASP A 215 2.92 -14.98 -24.11
CA ASP A 215 2.15 -13.79 -23.76
C ASP A 215 0.73 -14.16 -23.36
N VAL A 216 0.27 -13.67 -22.21
CA VAL A 216 -1.04 -14.01 -21.64
C VAL A 216 -1.93 -12.79 -21.65
N TYR A 217 -3.15 -12.94 -22.17
CA TYR A 217 -4.19 -11.93 -22.21
C TYR A 217 -5.49 -12.49 -21.65
N ILE A 218 -5.81 -12.19 -20.39
CA ILE A 218 -7.09 -12.54 -19.78
C ILE A 218 -7.99 -11.32 -19.84
N GLY A 219 -9.00 -11.37 -20.71
CA GLY A 219 -9.79 -10.20 -21.08
C GLY A 219 -8.97 -9.27 -21.98
N LYS A 220 -8.69 -9.71 -23.22
CA LYS A 220 -7.95 -8.88 -24.19
C LYS A 220 -8.78 -7.65 -24.58
N LYS A 221 -10.00 -7.88 -25.06
CA LYS A 221 -11.01 -6.86 -25.41
C LYS A 221 -12.39 -7.16 -24.83
N GLY A 222 -12.69 -8.43 -24.64
CA GLY A 222 -13.94 -8.91 -24.03
C GLY A 222 -13.72 -9.31 -22.58
N THR A 223 -14.35 -10.42 -22.20
CA THR A 223 -14.25 -10.99 -20.85
C THR A 223 -13.41 -12.26 -20.86
N GLY A 224 -12.39 -12.31 -20.00
CA GLY A 224 -11.59 -13.51 -19.79
C GLY A 224 -11.64 -13.95 -18.33
N THR A 225 -11.78 -15.26 -18.11
CA THR A 225 -11.79 -15.87 -16.78
C THR A 225 -10.81 -17.05 -16.74
N PHE A 226 -9.86 -17.01 -15.82
CA PHE A 226 -8.95 -18.13 -15.55
C PHE A 226 -9.15 -18.63 -14.13
N ILE A 227 -9.37 -19.93 -13.96
CA ILE A 227 -9.59 -20.57 -12.66
C ILE A 227 -8.54 -21.66 -12.50
N GLN A 228 -7.66 -21.51 -11.51
CA GLN A 228 -6.66 -22.51 -11.14
C GLN A 228 -7.04 -23.18 -9.83
N THR A 229 -7.35 -24.48 -9.86
CA THR A 229 -7.62 -25.32 -8.69
C THR A 229 -6.59 -26.43 -8.49
N GLY A 230 -5.50 -26.40 -9.27
CA GLY A 230 -4.39 -27.35 -9.24
C GLY A 230 -3.39 -27.07 -10.37
N GLY A 231 -2.49 -28.02 -10.63
CA GLY A 231 -1.52 -27.90 -11.73
C GLY A 231 -0.50 -26.77 -11.58
N THR A 232 0.20 -26.50 -12.68
CA THR A 232 1.23 -25.46 -12.79
C THR A 232 1.01 -24.61 -14.03
N HIS A 233 1.02 -23.29 -13.86
CA HIS A 233 1.03 -22.30 -14.94
C HIS A 233 2.34 -21.52 -14.92
N THR A 234 3.07 -21.52 -16.03
CA THR A 234 4.25 -20.69 -16.26
C THR A 234 3.98 -19.73 -17.41
N ALA A 235 4.03 -18.43 -17.13
CA ALA A 235 3.96 -17.36 -18.11
C ALA A 235 5.36 -16.77 -18.34
N ASP A 236 5.89 -16.91 -19.55
CA ASP A 236 7.30 -16.63 -19.83
C ASP A 236 7.61 -15.15 -20.05
N ARG A 237 6.63 -14.35 -20.51
CA ARG A 237 6.86 -12.94 -20.85
C ARG A 237 5.81 -12.01 -20.24
N LEU A 238 4.87 -11.46 -21.01
CA LEU A 238 3.93 -10.48 -20.48
C LEU A 238 2.63 -11.16 -20.07
N PHE A 239 2.22 -10.91 -18.84
CA PHE A 239 0.95 -11.40 -18.30
C PHE A 239 0.00 -10.23 -18.13
N TYR A 240 -1.12 -10.22 -18.85
CA TYR A 240 -2.14 -9.18 -18.76
C TYR A 240 -3.47 -9.73 -18.27
N ILE A 241 -4.07 -9.02 -17.31
CA ILE A 241 -5.46 -9.22 -16.85
C ILE A 241 -6.20 -7.89 -17.05
N GLY A 242 -7.12 -7.83 -18.02
CA GLY A 242 -7.79 -6.59 -18.42
C GLY A 242 -6.88 -5.69 -19.27
N PHE A 243 -6.72 -6.04 -20.54
CA PHE A 243 -5.73 -5.41 -21.43
C PHE A 243 -6.20 -4.09 -22.06
N ASP A 244 -7.24 -4.11 -22.91
CA ASP A 244 -7.76 -2.93 -23.62
C ASP A 244 -8.82 -2.17 -22.81
N PRO A 245 -9.13 -0.91 -23.17
CA PRO A 245 -10.23 -0.16 -22.56
C PRO A 245 -11.57 -0.92 -22.61
N GLY A 246 -12.25 -1.02 -21.47
CA GLY A 246 -13.51 -1.75 -21.32
C GLY A 246 -13.39 -3.28 -21.22
N ALA A 247 -12.20 -3.84 -21.42
CA ALA A 247 -11.96 -5.27 -21.23
C ALA A 247 -11.99 -5.64 -19.74
N GLN A 248 -12.43 -6.86 -19.46
CA GLN A 248 -12.54 -7.38 -18.09
C GLN A 248 -11.81 -8.72 -17.98
N GLY A 249 -10.74 -8.76 -17.18
CA GLY A 249 -10.00 -9.97 -16.88
C GLY A 249 -10.16 -10.39 -15.44
N SER A 250 -10.29 -11.70 -15.20
CA SER A 250 -10.24 -12.27 -13.85
C SER A 250 -9.36 -13.52 -13.80
N TYR A 251 -8.49 -13.60 -12.80
CA TYR A 251 -7.74 -14.80 -12.44
C TYR A 251 -8.07 -15.20 -11.01
N THR A 252 -8.37 -16.49 -10.78
CA THR A 252 -8.59 -17.04 -9.44
C THR A 252 -7.64 -18.20 -9.19
N LEU A 253 -6.72 -18.03 -8.23
CA LEU A 253 -5.77 -19.05 -7.78
C LEU A 253 -6.26 -19.70 -6.47
N ASN A 254 -6.88 -20.88 -6.57
CA ASN A 254 -7.42 -21.65 -5.45
C ASN A 254 -6.52 -22.82 -5.02
N ALA A 255 -5.51 -23.19 -5.82
CA ALA A 255 -4.45 -24.15 -5.49
C ALA A 255 -3.45 -24.24 -6.66
N GLY A 256 -2.34 -24.96 -6.48
CA GLY A 256 -1.29 -25.12 -7.49
C GLY A 256 -0.24 -24.02 -7.45
N SER A 257 0.49 -23.87 -8.55
CA SER A 257 1.53 -22.86 -8.72
C SER A 257 1.33 -22.02 -9.97
N LEU A 258 1.53 -20.70 -9.83
CA LEU A 258 1.63 -19.74 -10.91
C LEU A 258 3.01 -19.07 -10.86
N THR A 259 3.68 -18.98 -12.01
CA THR A 259 4.94 -18.23 -12.17
C THR A 259 4.87 -17.30 -13.35
N SER A 260 5.02 -16.00 -13.10
CA SER A 260 5.18 -14.94 -14.09
C SER A 260 6.67 -14.58 -14.19
N ASN A 261 7.33 -14.96 -15.28
CA ASN A 261 8.78 -14.84 -15.43
C ASN A 261 9.28 -13.42 -15.77
N PHE A 262 8.38 -12.53 -16.16
CA PHE A 262 8.72 -11.13 -16.47
C PHE A 262 7.70 -10.18 -15.82
N ILE A 263 6.91 -9.40 -16.57
CA ILE A 263 6.00 -8.40 -15.99
C ILE A 263 4.55 -8.91 -16.01
N GLU A 264 3.87 -8.73 -14.89
CA GLU A 264 2.44 -8.99 -14.74
C GLU A 264 1.66 -7.70 -14.51
N PHE A 265 0.63 -7.49 -15.32
CA PHE A 265 -0.26 -6.35 -15.27
C PHE A 265 -1.68 -6.80 -14.91
N ILE A 266 -2.21 -6.20 -13.85
CA ILE A 266 -3.60 -6.34 -13.44
C ILE A 266 -4.26 -4.98 -13.65
N GLY A 267 -5.08 -4.88 -14.69
CA GLY A 267 -5.60 -3.60 -15.19
C GLY A 267 -4.52 -2.83 -15.95
N PHE A 268 -4.33 -3.13 -17.23
CA PHE A 268 -3.39 -2.40 -18.08
C PHE A 268 -4.03 -1.12 -18.63
N GLN A 269 -5.06 -1.24 -19.47
CA GLN A 269 -6.00 -0.15 -19.85
C GLN A 269 -7.45 -0.47 -19.44
N GLY A 270 -7.73 -1.74 -19.14
CA GLY A 270 -9.05 -2.23 -18.73
C GLY A 270 -9.13 -2.47 -17.23
N LYS A 271 -10.04 -3.36 -16.84
CA LYS A 271 -10.20 -3.80 -15.46
C LYS A 271 -9.63 -5.20 -15.27
N GLY A 272 -8.68 -5.32 -14.35
CA GLY A 272 -8.12 -6.60 -13.92
C GLY A 272 -8.48 -6.93 -12.48
N THR A 273 -8.76 -8.21 -12.23
CA THR A 273 -8.95 -8.76 -10.89
C THR A 273 -8.14 -10.04 -10.74
N PHE A 274 -7.37 -10.14 -9.65
CA PHE A 274 -6.69 -11.36 -9.24
C PHE A 274 -7.17 -11.75 -7.83
N ILE A 275 -7.68 -12.98 -7.68
CA ILE A 275 -8.10 -13.56 -6.41
C ILE A 275 -7.13 -14.68 -6.05
N HIS A 276 -6.37 -14.49 -4.98
CA HIS A 276 -5.36 -15.43 -4.52
C HIS A 276 -5.81 -16.13 -3.23
N ALA A 277 -6.56 -17.21 -3.41
CA ALA A 277 -7.23 -17.94 -2.33
C ALA A 277 -6.46 -19.14 -1.77
N ALA A 278 -5.38 -19.58 -2.43
CA ALA A 278 -4.43 -20.58 -1.95
C ALA A 278 -3.27 -20.74 -2.95
N GLY A 279 -2.32 -21.64 -2.68
CA GLY A 279 -1.20 -21.93 -3.59
C GLY A 279 -0.13 -20.85 -3.66
N THR A 280 0.84 -21.02 -4.57
CA THR A 280 2.00 -20.12 -4.69
C THR A 280 1.95 -19.29 -5.97
N HIS A 281 2.16 -17.99 -5.84
CA HIS A 281 2.30 -17.06 -6.95
C HIS A 281 3.68 -16.39 -6.89
N LEU A 282 4.51 -16.64 -7.91
CA LEU A 282 5.84 -16.03 -8.05
C LEU A 282 5.86 -15.10 -9.26
N VAL A 283 6.16 -13.82 -9.05
CA VAL A 283 6.41 -12.84 -10.10
C VAL A 283 7.88 -12.45 -10.07
N ASN A 284 8.65 -12.91 -11.06
CA ASN A 284 10.09 -12.67 -11.14
C ASN A 284 10.44 -11.23 -11.58
N GLY A 285 9.51 -10.51 -12.21
CA GLY A 285 9.62 -9.07 -12.48
C GLY A 285 8.67 -8.23 -11.64
N ASP A 286 8.06 -7.23 -12.27
CA ASP A 286 7.13 -6.32 -11.61
C ASP A 286 5.70 -6.87 -11.66
N LEU A 287 5.02 -6.85 -10.52
CA LEU A 287 3.57 -6.95 -10.44
C LEU A 287 2.98 -5.53 -10.41
N ILE A 288 2.15 -5.17 -11.40
CA ILE A 288 1.61 -3.82 -11.55
C ILE A 288 0.07 -3.85 -11.55
N LEU A 289 -0.55 -3.08 -10.65
CA LEU A 289 -1.99 -2.91 -10.55
C LEU A 289 -2.36 -1.49 -11.02
N GLY A 290 -3.14 -1.36 -12.10
CA GLY A 290 -3.53 -0.06 -12.65
C GLY A 290 -2.39 0.67 -13.37
N GLU A 291 -2.00 0.21 -14.56
CA GLU A 291 -0.84 0.76 -15.30
C GLU A 291 -1.12 2.12 -15.96
N LEU A 292 -2.21 2.23 -16.73
CA LEU A 292 -2.55 3.43 -17.52
C LEU A 292 -3.73 4.18 -16.92
N ILE A 293 -3.85 5.45 -17.29
CA ILE A 293 -4.93 6.34 -16.82
C ILE A 293 -6.30 5.72 -17.13
N GLY A 294 -7.19 5.66 -16.13
CA GLY A 294 -8.54 5.10 -16.24
C GLY A 294 -8.61 3.57 -16.18
N SER A 295 -7.47 2.88 -16.02
CA SER A 295 -7.44 1.44 -15.73
C SER A 295 -7.60 1.17 -14.24
N THR A 296 -8.06 -0.03 -13.90
CA THR A 296 -8.20 -0.46 -12.50
C THR A 296 -7.64 -1.86 -12.29
N GLY A 297 -6.70 -2.00 -11.35
CA GLY A 297 -6.16 -3.28 -10.92
C GLY A 297 -6.57 -3.65 -9.51
N ASN A 298 -7.09 -4.86 -9.31
CA ASN A 298 -7.48 -5.36 -8.00
C ASN A 298 -6.77 -6.68 -7.68
N TYR A 299 -6.12 -6.77 -6.54
CA TYR A 299 -5.54 -8.01 -6.02
C TYR A 299 -6.10 -8.32 -4.63
N LEU A 300 -6.62 -9.52 -4.45
CA LEU A 300 -7.09 -10.02 -3.16
C LEU A 300 -6.22 -11.20 -2.71
N LEU A 301 -5.48 -11.01 -1.62
CA LEU A 301 -4.64 -12.03 -0.98
C LEU A 301 -5.27 -12.46 0.34
N GLU A 302 -6.06 -13.53 0.32
CA GLU A 302 -6.61 -14.18 1.50
C GLU A 302 -7.13 -15.57 1.13
N GLY A 303 -6.93 -16.56 2.00
CA GLY A 303 -7.18 -17.95 1.67
C GLY A 303 -8.33 -18.60 2.41
N THR A 304 -9.17 -19.30 1.66
CA THR A 304 -10.33 -20.05 2.21
C THR A 304 -9.94 -21.41 2.79
N SER A 305 -8.84 -22.01 2.30
CA SER A 305 -8.47 -23.41 2.59
C SER A 305 -7.03 -23.61 3.07
N SER A 306 -6.10 -22.78 2.58
CA SER A 306 -4.69 -22.78 2.98
C SER A 306 -4.13 -21.36 2.86
N ASN A 307 -2.97 -21.12 3.45
CA ASN A 307 -2.35 -19.80 3.42
C ASN A 307 -1.76 -19.51 2.03
N PRO A 308 -2.26 -18.51 1.28
CA PRO A 308 -1.70 -18.14 -0.01
C PRO A 308 -0.34 -17.45 0.15
N SER A 309 0.55 -17.64 -0.83
CA SER A 309 1.88 -17.01 -0.81
C SER A 309 2.20 -16.32 -2.12
N LEU A 310 2.36 -15.00 -2.05
CA LEU A 310 2.79 -14.13 -3.15
C LEU A 310 4.23 -13.69 -2.93
N SER A 311 5.10 -13.94 -3.91
CA SER A 311 6.47 -13.42 -3.94
C SER A 311 6.68 -12.62 -5.22
N THR A 312 7.21 -11.40 -5.08
CA THR A 312 7.46 -10.48 -6.21
C THR A 312 8.86 -9.88 -6.14
N THR A 313 9.42 -9.49 -7.29
CA THR A 313 10.58 -8.59 -7.30
C THR A 313 10.16 -7.19 -6.88
N ASN A 314 9.23 -6.58 -7.60
CA ASN A 314 8.56 -5.35 -7.17
C ASN A 314 7.05 -5.53 -7.22
N THR A 315 6.33 -4.78 -6.38
CA THR A 315 4.88 -4.62 -6.49
C THR A 315 4.57 -3.13 -6.63
N ILE A 316 3.82 -2.77 -7.65
CA ILE A 316 3.37 -1.40 -7.92
C ILE A 316 1.85 -1.39 -7.88
N VAL A 317 1.29 -0.60 -6.98
CA VAL A 317 -0.14 -0.44 -6.78
C VAL A 317 -0.51 1.00 -7.15
N GLY A 318 -1.18 1.16 -8.28
CA GLY A 318 -1.45 2.46 -8.90
C GLY A 318 -0.20 3.02 -9.59
N ASP A 319 0.02 2.69 -10.87
CA ASP A 319 1.10 3.31 -11.66
C ASP A 319 0.65 4.68 -12.21
N ASN A 320 -0.11 4.72 -13.31
CA ASN A 320 -0.87 5.92 -13.71
C ASN A 320 -2.39 5.77 -13.50
N GLY A 321 -2.87 4.56 -13.24
CA GLY A 321 -4.28 4.27 -12.95
C GLY A 321 -4.50 3.91 -11.49
N ASP A 322 -5.61 3.24 -11.22
CA ASP A 322 -6.04 2.93 -9.85
C ASP A 322 -5.63 1.49 -9.50
N GLY A 323 -4.87 1.33 -8.42
CA GLY A 323 -4.47 0.03 -7.89
C GLY A 323 -5.02 -0.21 -6.49
N PHE A 324 -5.57 -1.40 -6.28
CA PHE A 324 -6.10 -1.84 -4.99
C PHE A 324 -5.55 -3.21 -4.61
N PHE A 325 -4.87 -3.28 -3.47
CA PHE A 325 -4.39 -4.52 -2.89
C PHE A 325 -5.04 -4.76 -1.53
N SER A 326 -5.76 -5.87 -1.40
CA SER A 326 -6.44 -6.30 -0.17
C SER A 326 -5.74 -7.54 0.39
N HIS A 327 -5.32 -7.49 1.65
CA HIS A 327 -4.51 -8.52 2.29
C HIS A 327 -5.11 -8.97 3.63
N GLY A 328 -5.62 -10.20 3.69
CA GLY A 328 -6.10 -10.82 4.93
C GLY A 328 -7.21 -10.03 5.63
N LEU A 329 -8.13 -9.43 4.86
CA LEU A 329 -9.20 -8.57 5.38
C LEU A 329 -10.39 -9.36 5.94
N THR A 330 -10.59 -10.59 5.49
CA THR A 330 -11.73 -11.41 5.91
C THR A 330 -11.41 -12.20 7.18
N THR A 331 -12.29 -12.09 8.19
CA THR A 331 -12.16 -12.84 9.43
C THR A 331 -12.37 -14.34 9.20
N GLY A 332 -11.54 -15.17 9.85
CA GLY A 332 -11.57 -16.63 9.69
C GLY A 332 -10.90 -17.16 8.42
N PHE A 333 -10.36 -16.29 7.56
CA PHE A 333 -9.60 -16.68 6.38
C PHE A 333 -8.11 -16.74 6.72
N ASN A 334 -7.37 -17.58 5.99
CA ASN A 334 -5.91 -17.60 6.07
C ASN A 334 -5.39 -16.28 5.51
N PRO A 335 -4.56 -15.54 6.24
CA PRO A 335 -4.35 -14.14 5.91
C PRO A 335 -3.42 -13.91 4.73
N GLY A 336 -2.60 -14.88 4.35
CA GLY A 336 -1.64 -14.77 3.27
C GLY A 336 -0.25 -14.29 3.71
N THR A 337 0.71 -14.45 2.79
CA THR A 337 2.06 -13.89 2.90
C THR A 337 2.40 -13.16 1.61
N HIS A 338 2.97 -11.96 1.72
CA HIS A 338 3.46 -11.16 0.60
C HIS A 338 4.92 -10.82 0.83
N THR A 339 5.80 -11.34 -0.03
CA THR A 339 7.23 -11.01 -0.03
C THR A 339 7.55 -10.16 -1.25
N VAL A 340 8.15 -8.99 -1.04
CA VAL A 340 8.61 -8.07 -2.07
C VAL A 340 10.12 -7.90 -1.92
N THR A 341 10.90 -8.59 -2.74
CA THR A 341 12.37 -8.59 -2.56
C THR A 341 12.99 -7.22 -2.83
N GLY A 342 12.39 -6.44 -3.73
CA GLY A 342 12.70 -5.05 -4.04
C GLY A 342 11.75 -4.08 -3.33
N THR A 343 10.94 -3.36 -4.12
CA THR A 343 10.11 -2.26 -3.61
C THR A 343 8.61 -2.52 -3.79
N LEU A 344 7.84 -2.25 -2.73
CA LEU A 344 6.39 -2.03 -2.81
C LEU A 344 6.14 -0.53 -2.98
N THR A 345 5.53 -0.13 -4.09
CA THR A 345 5.21 1.28 -4.38
C THR A 345 3.71 1.48 -4.52
N LEU A 346 3.16 2.47 -3.82
CA LEU A 346 1.77 2.93 -3.93
C LEU A 346 1.74 4.34 -4.53
N GLY A 347 0.98 4.57 -5.60
CA GLY A 347 0.90 5.88 -6.26
C GLY A 347 2.21 6.28 -6.93
N LYS A 348 2.64 5.51 -7.94
CA LYS A 348 3.98 5.61 -8.52
C LYS A 348 4.19 6.88 -9.36
N ARG A 349 3.31 7.13 -10.33
CA ARG A 349 3.34 8.33 -11.19
C ARG A 349 2.29 9.33 -10.74
N SER A 350 2.34 10.55 -11.27
CA SER A 350 1.55 11.70 -10.79
C SER A 350 0.02 11.57 -10.88
N THR A 351 -0.49 10.61 -11.65
CA THR A 351 -1.93 10.31 -11.70
C THR A 351 -2.27 8.96 -11.07
N GLY A 352 -1.27 8.23 -10.57
CA GLY A 352 -1.47 6.92 -9.97
C GLY A 352 -2.06 7.05 -8.58
N GLU A 353 -3.11 6.29 -8.34
CA GLU A 353 -3.74 6.16 -7.02
C GLU A 353 -3.54 4.72 -6.53
N GLY A 354 -2.79 4.57 -5.45
CA GLY A 354 -2.44 3.27 -4.87
C GLY A 354 -3.03 3.07 -3.49
N SER A 355 -3.77 1.99 -3.28
CA SER A 355 -4.27 1.59 -1.96
C SER A 355 -3.85 0.17 -1.58
N TYR A 356 -3.22 0.02 -0.42
CA TYR A 356 -2.94 -1.27 0.21
C TYR A 356 -3.69 -1.35 1.54
N GLN A 357 -4.59 -2.32 1.68
CA GLN A 357 -5.36 -2.55 2.90
C GLN A 357 -4.96 -3.91 3.49
N MET A 358 -4.43 -3.89 4.71
CA MET A 358 -3.97 -5.08 5.41
C MET A 358 -4.74 -5.30 6.70
N GLY A 359 -5.43 -6.43 6.77
CA GLY A 359 -6.17 -6.90 7.94
C GLY A 359 -5.31 -7.77 8.83
N ASN A 360 -4.72 -8.80 8.23
CA ASN A 360 -3.92 -9.83 8.88
C ASN A 360 -2.80 -10.28 7.93
N GLY A 361 -1.86 -11.08 8.43
CA GLY A 361 -0.86 -11.76 7.59
C GLY A 361 0.53 -11.14 7.73
N SER A 362 1.41 -11.46 6.77
CA SER A 362 2.76 -10.89 6.77
C SER A 362 3.13 -10.26 5.43
N LEU A 363 3.66 -9.05 5.50
CA LEU A 363 4.29 -8.32 4.41
C LEU A 363 5.76 -8.11 4.75
N SER A 364 6.67 -8.61 3.92
CA SER A 364 8.09 -8.29 3.98
C SER A 364 8.51 -7.63 2.69
N ALA A 365 9.11 -6.44 2.77
CA ALA A 365 9.59 -5.70 1.62
C ALA A 365 11.05 -5.25 1.79
N GLY A 366 11.81 -5.16 0.71
CA GLY A 366 13.09 -4.43 0.74
C GLY A 366 12.85 -2.96 1.11
N SER A 367 11.95 -2.30 0.40
CA SER A 367 11.47 -0.94 0.68
C SER A 367 9.96 -0.83 0.46
N ILE A 368 9.32 0.08 1.19
CA ILE A 368 7.93 0.49 0.97
C ILE A 368 7.92 1.98 0.66
N ILE A 369 7.30 2.36 -0.45
CA ILE A 369 7.07 3.75 -0.85
C ILE A 369 5.56 3.98 -0.94
N VAL A 370 5.05 4.96 -0.21
CA VAL A 370 3.65 5.35 -0.23
C VAL A 370 3.53 6.79 -0.71
N GLY A 371 2.98 6.98 -1.91
CA GLY A 371 3.02 8.24 -2.64
C GLY A 371 4.42 8.50 -3.17
N GLU A 372 4.79 7.89 -4.31
CA GLU A 372 6.08 8.20 -4.95
C GLU A 372 6.00 9.53 -5.69
N SER A 373 5.12 9.62 -6.68
CA SER A 373 4.81 10.86 -7.40
C SER A 373 3.32 11.17 -7.45
N GLY A 374 2.46 10.17 -7.21
CA GLY A 374 1.01 10.31 -7.08
C GLY A 374 0.57 10.09 -5.63
N ASP A 375 -0.61 9.51 -5.47
CA ASP A 375 -1.27 9.36 -4.18
C ASP A 375 -1.21 7.91 -3.73
N GLY A 376 -0.64 7.69 -2.55
CA GLY A 376 -0.52 6.38 -1.94
C GLY A 376 -1.17 6.33 -0.57
N ILE A 377 -1.88 5.25 -0.27
CA ILE A 377 -2.44 4.96 1.04
C ILE A 377 -2.11 3.52 1.43
N PHE A 378 -1.45 3.36 2.57
CA PHE A 378 -1.28 2.08 3.23
C PHE A 378 -2.09 2.08 4.53
N SER A 379 -3.03 1.16 4.66
CA SER A 379 -3.84 1.01 5.86
C SER A 379 -3.60 -0.37 6.46
N GLN A 380 -2.86 -0.40 7.57
CA GLN A 380 -2.71 -1.56 8.43
C GLN A 380 -3.77 -1.48 9.51
N SER A 381 -4.93 -2.09 9.26
CA SER A 381 -6.07 -2.08 10.17
C SER A 381 -6.62 -3.47 10.32
N ALA A 382 -6.72 -4.00 11.55
CA ALA A 382 -7.26 -5.33 11.78
C ALA A 382 -8.60 -5.56 11.05
N ALA A 383 -8.78 -6.76 10.49
CA ALA A 383 -10.05 -7.20 9.92
C ALA A 383 -11.19 -6.94 10.92
N ILE A 384 -12.33 -6.45 10.43
CA ILE A 384 -13.49 -6.04 11.25
C ILE A 384 -13.92 -7.19 12.20
N LEU A 385 -13.49 -7.05 13.46
CA LEU A 385 -13.98 -7.61 14.73
C LEU A 385 -13.83 -9.12 15.04
N GLY A 386 -13.23 -9.36 16.22
CA GLY A 386 -13.35 -10.56 17.05
C GLY A 386 -12.13 -10.75 17.98
N PRO A 387 -12.22 -10.54 19.30
CA PRO A 387 -11.12 -10.89 20.21
C PRO A 387 -10.86 -12.41 20.17
N GLY A 388 -9.61 -12.82 19.89
CA GLY A 388 -9.17 -14.21 20.08
C GLY A 388 -8.72 -15.00 18.85
N SER A 389 -8.57 -14.39 17.66
CA SER A 389 -8.10 -15.13 16.47
C SER A 389 -6.60 -15.44 16.45
N GLY A 390 -5.78 -14.79 17.29
CA GLY A 390 -4.32 -14.97 17.32
C GLY A 390 -3.59 -14.58 16.01
N LEU A 391 -4.32 -14.04 15.03
CA LEU A 391 -3.79 -13.56 13.77
C LEU A 391 -3.36 -12.11 13.95
N VAL A 392 -2.12 -11.82 13.55
CA VAL A 392 -1.46 -10.53 13.71
C VAL A 392 -1.02 -10.05 12.33
N SER A 393 -1.27 -8.78 12.00
CA SER A 393 -0.63 -8.15 10.83
C SER A 393 0.81 -7.79 11.17
N SER A 394 1.74 -8.20 10.31
CA SER A 394 3.16 -7.85 10.44
C SER A 394 3.68 -7.25 9.15
N VAL A 395 4.25 -6.06 9.23
CA VAL A 395 4.91 -5.37 8.12
C VAL A 395 6.36 -5.16 8.49
N THR A 396 7.27 -5.68 7.67
CA THR A 396 8.72 -5.47 7.83
C THR A 396 9.30 -4.87 6.56
N ALA A 397 10.08 -3.80 6.69
CA ALA A 397 10.81 -3.22 5.57
C ALA A 397 12.21 -2.73 5.98
N ASN A 398 13.16 -2.60 5.06
CA ASN A 398 14.37 -1.85 5.39
C ASN A 398 14.02 -0.37 5.52
N THR A 399 13.35 0.19 4.52
CA THR A 399 12.95 1.59 4.52
C THR A 399 11.46 1.74 4.21
N LEU A 400 10.75 2.55 5.00
CA LEU A 400 9.44 3.10 4.67
C LEU A 400 9.61 4.57 4.29
N THR A 401 9.08 4.98 3.14
CA THR A 401 9.05 6.39 2.71
C THR A 401 7.64 6.80 2.31
N LEU A 402 7.14 7.87 2.92
CA LEU A 402 5.85 8.47 2.58
C LEU A 402 6.08 9.83 1.91
N GLY A 403 5.36 10.11 0.82
CA GLY A 403 5.46 11.38 0.09
C GLY A 403 6.88 11.61 -0.44
N LYS A 404 7.33 10.76 -1.38
CA LYS A 404 8.74 10.70 -1.80
C LYS A 404 9.17 11.91 -2.64
N ASN A 405 8.42 12.23 -3.68
CA ASN A 405 8.74 13.31 -4.63
C ASN A 405 7.85 14.54 -4.38
N ALA A 406 8.29 15.70 -4.86
CA ALA A 406 7.50 16.93 -4.79
C ALA A 406 6.14 16.75 -5.50
N GLY A 407 5.07 17.18 -4.83
CA GLY A 407 3.70 17.07 -5.33
C GLY A 407 3.00 15.73 -5.07
N SER A 408 3.71 14.71 -4.56
CA SER A 408 3.12 13.44 -4.14
C SER A 408 2.44 13.54 -2.77
N PHE A 409 1.50 12.63 -2.50
CA PHE A 409 0.84 12.49 -1.20
C PHE A 409 0.91 11.05 -0.70
N GLY A 410 1.45 10.84 0.50
CA GLY A 410 1.56 9.51 1.11
C GLY A 410 0.90 9.44 2.47
N VAL A 411 0.05 8.42 2.70
CA VAL A 411 -0.59 8.19 4.00
C VAL A 411 -0.32 6.77 4.50
N TYR A 412 0.16 6.64 5.73
CA TYR A 412 0.19 5.35 6.44
C TYR A 412 -0.72 5.40 7.65
N ASN A 413 -1.67 4.47 7.74
CA ASN A 413 -2.54 4.30 8.90
C ASN A 413 -2.17 3.01 9.63
N LEU A 414 -1.78 3.13 10.90
CA LEU A 414 -1.51 2.00 11.78
C LEU A 414 -2.56 1.93 12.89
N SER A 415 -3.43 0.91 12.80
CA SER A 415 -4.51 0.65 13.76
C SER A 415 -4.68 -0.85 14.02
N SER A 416 -4.02 -1.42 15.03
CA SER A 416 -4.24 -2.81 15.45
C SER A 416 -5.44 -3.00 16.39
N PHE A 417 -6.12 -4.15 16.27
CA PHE A 417 -7.04 -4.72 17.27
C PHE A 417 -6.83 -6.25 17.35
N PRO A 418 -6.72 -6.89 18.55
CA PRO A 418 -6.55 -6.29 19.89
C PRO A 418 -5.13 -5.72 20.10
N SER A 419 -4.96 -5.02 21.21
CA SER A 419 -3.83 -4.18 21.70
C SER A 419 -2.40 -4.75 21.67
N THR A 420 -2.16 -5.92 21.06
CA THR A 420 -0.84 -6.55 20.89
C THR A 420 -0.60 -7.07 19.47
N ALA A 421 -1.57 -6.89 18.57
CA ALA A 421 -1.63 -7.53 17.26
C ALA A 421 -1.47 -6.53 16.12
N GLY A 422 -0.26 -6.00 15.94
CA GLY A 422 0.10 -5.22 14.76
C GLY A 422 1.48 -4.61 14.91
N ALA A 423 2.41 -5.02 14.06
CA ALA A 423 3.77 -4.50 14.09
C ALA A 423 4.16 -3.96 12.71
N LEU A 424 4.58 -2.70 12.68
CA LEU A 424 5.42 -2.15 11.62
C LEU A 424 6.85 -2.11 12.15
N THR A 425 7.76 -2.84 11.52
CA THR A 425 9.19 -2.80 11.85
C THR A 425 9.98 -2.36 10.64
N THR A 426 10.71 -1.26 10.78
CA THR A 426 11.60 -0.73 9.76
C THR A 426 13.04 -0.59 10.26
N THR A 427 14.00 -0.48 9.35
CA THR A 427 15.30 0.12 9.74
C THR A 427 15.16 1.63 9.78
N ASN A 428 14.62 2.21 8.70
CA ASN A 428 14.40 3.64 8.57
C ASN A 428 12.95 3.94 8.16
N THR A 429 12.38 4.98 8.74
CA THR A 429 11.07 5.54 8.36
C THR A 429 11.24 7.01 7.99
N ILE A 430 10.70 7.42 6.85
CA ILE A 430 10.70 8.80 6.36
C ILE A 430 9.26 9.22 6.08
N VAL A 431 8.78 10.22 6.80
CA VAL A 431 7.44 10.80 6.63
C VAL A 431 7.60 12.17 6.01
N GLY A 432 7.20 12.32 4.74
CA GLY A 432 7.24 13.58 4.02
C GLY A 432 8.65 13.92 3.53
N ALA A 433 9.18 13.10 2.63
CA ALA A 433 10.55 13.29 2.12
C ALA A 433 10.68 14.59 1.30
N ASN A 434 10.12 14.63 0.10
CA ASN A 434 9.98 15.88 -0.68
C ASN A 434 8.52 16.21 -1.00
N GLY A 435 7.60 15.27 -0.78
CA GLY A 435 6.16 15.43 -0.91
C GLY A 435 5.48 15.66 0.43
N THR A 436 4.15 15.65 0.42
CA THR A 436 3.33 15.73 1.63
C THR A 436 3.08 14.33 2.15
N ALA A 437 3.18 14.13 3.46
CA ALA A 437 2.84 12.83 4.02
C ALA A 437 2.25 12.90 5.42
N ILE A 438 1.44 11.89 5.73
CA ILE A 438 0.81 11.71 7.04
C ILE A 438 1.05 10.28 7.51
N PHE A 439 1.59 10.14 8.71
CA PHE A 439 1.59 8.88 9.43
C PHE A 439 0.59 8.98 10.58
N ASN A 440 -0.49 8.19 10.53
CA ASN A 440 -1.47 8.08 11.61
C ASN A 440 -1.17 6.84 12.44
N HIS A 441 -0.61 7.04 13.63
CA HIS A 441 -0.35 5.99 14.60
C HIS A 441 -1.48 5.99 15.62
N ASN A 442 -2.44 5.08 15.48
CA ASN A 442 -3.61 5.04 16.36
C ASN A 442 -3.52 3.92 17.42
N SER A 443 -2.82 2.82 17.09
CA SER A 443 -2.55 1.70 18.01
C SER A 443 -1.40 0.82 17.49
N GLY A 444 -0.96 -0.16 18.27
CA GLY A 444 0.07 -1.13 17.88
C GLY A 444 1.49 -0.58 17.88
N THR A 445 2.46 -1.41 17.50
CA THR A 445 3.88 -1.06 17.53
C THR A 445 4.35 -0.54 16.19
N ASN A 446 4.90 0.68 16.17
CA ASN A 446 5.78 1.15 15.11
C ASN A 446 7.22 1.19 15.65
N ARG A 447 8.09 0.35 15.09
CA ARG A 447 9.48 0.24 15.48
C ARG A 447 10.40 0.63 14.33
N ALA A 448 11.16 1.72 14.49
CA ALA A 448 12.24 2.10 13.59
C ALA A 448 13.60 1.81 14.25
N ASN A 449 14.30 0.79 13.77
CA ASN A 449 15.52 0.30 14.41
C ASN A 449 16.71 1.27 14.36
N ASP A 450 16.72 2.23 13.42
CA ASP A 450 17.77 3.25 13.34
C ASP A 450 17.23 4.68 13.31
N THR A 451 16.44 5.06 12.30
CA THR A 451 15.94 6.43 12.20
C THR A 451 14.45 6.51 11.86
N LEU A 452 13.76 7.46 12.51
CA LEU A 452 12.48 8.00 12.04
C LEU A 452 12.69 9.48 11.73
N THR A 453 12.47 9.87 10.48
CA THR A 453 12.56 11.25 10.02
C THR A 453 11.18 11.76 9.63
N ILE A 454 10.76 12.87 10.23
CA ILE A 454 9.61 13.65 9.79
C ILE A 454 10.17 14.83 8.99
N GLY A 455 10.08 14.75 7.68
CA GLY A 455 10.58 15.78 6.76
C GLY A 455 9.66 17.00 6.68
N SER A 456 10.00 17.96 5.81
CA SER A 456 9.35 19.28 5.79
C SER A 456 7.87 19.26 5.36
N GLY A 457 7.43 18.21 4.68
CA GLY A 457 6.02 17.99 4.32
C GLY A 457 5.36 16.90 5.17
N GLY A 458 6.03 16.44 6.23
CA GLY A 458 5.62 15.31 7.05
C GLY A 458 4.84 15.73 8.29
N LEU A 459 3.75 15.02 8.54
CA LEU A 459 3.01 15.03 9.79
C LEU A 459 2.99 13.61 10.38
N TYR A 460 3.44 13.46 11.61
CA TYR A 460 3.32 12.21 12.37
C TYR A 460 2.33 12.43 13.52
N ASN A 461 1.22 11.71 13.48
CA ASN A 461 0.16 11.77 14.47
C ASN A 461 0.25 10.57 15.41
N LEU A 462 0.36 10.86 16.71
CA LEU A 462 0.24 9.90 17.81
C LEU A 462 -1.17 10.04 18.41
N ASN A 463 -2.12 9.26 17.89
CA ASN A 463 -3.54 9.34 18.26
C ASN A 463 -3.91 8.14 19.14
N ALA A 464 -3.34 8.04 20.34
CA ALA A 464 -3.54 6.86 21.19
C ALA A 464 -4.96 6.79 21.76
N THR A 465 -5.92 6.34 20.95
CA THR A 465 -7.28 5.99 21.39
C THR A 465 -7.32 4.65 22.15
N ASP A 466 -6.21 3.91 22.16
CA ASP A 466 -6.01 2.63 22.85
C ASP A 466 -4.61 2.60 23.51
N ALA A 467 -4.48 1.88 24.62
CA ALA A 467 -3.26 1.75 25.43
C ALA A 467 -2.13 0.95 24.75
N SER A 468 -2.34 0.50 23.51
CA SER A 468 -1.41 -0.36 22.75
C SER A 468 -0.43 0.38 21.86
N LEU A 469 -0.58 1.70 21.73
CA LEU A 469 0.32 2.49 20.91
C LEU A 469 1.74 2.42 21.49
N SER A 470 2.68 1.89 20.71
CA SER A 470 4.11 1.86 21.04
C SER A 470 4.91 2.42 19.89
N LEU A 471 5.53 3.60 20.07
CA LEU A 471 6.51 4.13 19.13
C LEU A 471 7.91 3.86 19.68
N GLU A 472 8.64 2.98 19.00
CA GLU A 472 10.00 2.56 19.36
C GLU A 472 10.97 3.09 18.31
N VAL A 473 11.91 3.94 18.71
CA VAL A 473 12.86 4.56 17.78
C VAL A 473 14.23 4.71 18.41
N LYS A 474 15.29 4.51 17.63
CA LYS A 474 16.65 4.84 18.07
C LYS A 474 16.92 6.33 17.91
N ASN A 475 16.77 6.89 16.70
CA ASN A 475 16.87 8.33 16.47
C ASN A 475 15.60 8.90 15.85
N LEU A 476 15.02 9.92 16.47
CA LEU A 476 13.91 10.68 15.91
C LEU A 476 14.42 12.03 15.42
N THR A 477 14.19 12.35 14.15
CA THR A 477 14.50 13.66 13.57
C THR A 477 13.24 14.31 13.05
N ILE A 478 12.94 15.51 13.54
CA ILE A 478 11.87 16.36 13.01
C ILE A 478 12.56 17.49 12.26
N ALA A 479 12.49 17.47 10.94
CA ALA A 479 13.13 18.48 10.10
C ALA A 479 12.36 19.81 10.15
N SER A 480 12.98 20.88 9.65
CA SER A 480 12.28 22.16 9.49
C SER A 480 11.03 22.01 8.62
N GLY A 481 9.89 22.46 9.13
CA GLY A 481 8.57 22.29 8.51
C GLY A 481 7.85 20.97 8.85
N GLY A 482 8.56 19.97 9.38
CA GLY A 482 7.96 18.72 9.86
C GLY A 482 7.27 18.88 11.20
N GLU A 483 6.26 18.04 11.44
CA GLU A 483 5.43 18.11 12.65
C GLU A 483 5.22 16.73 13.29
N LEU A 484 5.51 16.65 14.58
CA LEU A 484 5.05 15.57 15.46
C LEU A 484 3.87 16.09 16.28
N GLN A 485 2.72 15.44 16.18
CA GLN A 485 1.52 15.79 16.93
C GLN A 485 1.12 14.62 17.83
N ALA A 486 0.95 14.88 19.13
CA ALA A 486 0.41 13.93 20.08
C ALA A 486 -1.00 14.35 20.51
N ASP A 487 -1.99 13.53 20.18
CA ASP A 487 -3.42 13.74 20.44
C ASP A 487 -4.06 12.44 20.95
N ALA A 488 -3.60 12.01 22.13
CA ALA A 488 -3.93 10.72 22.71
C ALA A 488 -5.04 10.78 23.77
N SER A 489 -5.28 11.95 24.38
CA SER A 489 -6.11 12.03 25.60
C SER A 489 -5.64 11.04 26.69
N GLY A 490 -4.33 10.89 26.85
CA GLY A 490 -3.68 9.93 27.75
C GLY A 490 -2.14 10.00 27.65
N THR A 491 -1.45 8.96 28.11
CA THR A 491 0.01 8.90 28.09
C THR A 491 0.54 8.20 26.82
N VAL A 492 1.52 8.81 26.16
CA VAL A 492 2.27 8.22 25.06
C VAL A 492 3.76 8.28 25.37
N THR A 493 4.44 7.14 25.29
CA THR A 493 5.89 7.05 25.46
C THR A 493 6.57 6.79 24.13
N ILE A 494 7.53 7.65 23.78
CA ILE A 494 8.48 7.41 22.70
C ILE A 494 9.67 6.68 23.30
N GLN A 495 9.75 5.39 23.00
CA GLN A 495 10.70 4.46 23.62
C GLN A 495 12.01 4.37 22.84
N SER A 496 13.11 4.20 23.57
CA SER A 496 14.42 4.06 22.95
C SER A 496 14.69 2.65 22.44
N VAL A 497 15.15 2.56 21.19
CA VAL A 497 15.73 1.32 20.66
C VAL A 497 17.23 1.30 20.92
N GLY A 498 17.65 0.48 21.90
CA GLY A 498 19.05 0.33 22.28
C GLY A 498 19.59 1.54 23.07
N THR A 499 20.91 1.69 23.13
CA THR A 499 21.58 2.75 23.89
C THR A 499 22.06 3.90 22.99
N GLY A 500 21.97 5.15 23.48
CA GLY A 500 22.56 6.32 22.81
C GLY A 500 21.72 6.95 21.70
N GLY A 501 20.40 6.70 21.69
CA GLY A 501 19.46 7.36 20.78
C GLY A 501 19.19 8.82 21.15
N THR A 502 18.78 9.64 20.18
CA THR A 502 18.45 11.06 20.40
C THR A 502 17.18 11.48 19.66
N VAL A 503 16.52 12.52 20.18
CA VAL A 503 15.44 13.23 19.49
C VAL A 503 15.96 14.59 19.07
N THR A 504 15.99 14.88 17.77
CA THR A 504 16.38 16.19 17.23
C THR A 504 15.15 16.87 16.63
N ASN A 505 14.72 17.98 17.24
CA ASN A 505 13.56 18.74 16.78
C ASN A 505 13.97 20.06 16.11
N ASN A 506 14.03 20.11 14.79
CA ASN A 506 14.14 21.35 14.02
C ASN A 506 12.80 21.80 13.43
N GLY A 507 11.71 21.07 13.69
CA GLY A 507 10.35 21.34 13.24
C GLY A 507 9.45 21.75 14.40
N THR A 508 8.28 21.13 14.51
CA THR A 508 7.35 21.39 15.61
C THR A 508 6.97 20.10 16.32
N ILE A 509 7.02 20.11 17.65
CA ILE A 509 6.34 19.13 18.49
C ILE A 509 5.10 19.81 19.06
N LYS A 510 3.92 19.23 18.83
CA LYS A 510 2.65 19.68 19.43
C LYS A 510 2.07 18.60 20.31
N VAL A 511 1.66 18.97 21.52
CA VAL A 511 0.97 18.08 22.45
C VAL A 511 -0.40 18.68 22.75
N GLN A 512 -1.45 17.93 22.40
CA GLN A 512 -2.85 18.36 22.47
C GLN A 512 -3.47 18.10 23.85
N PRO A 513 -4.64 18.72 24.14
CA PRO A 513 -5.23 18.68 25.47
C PRO A 513 -5.40 17.29 26.08
N GLY A 514 -5.06 17.17 27.36
CA GLY A 514 -5.20 15.93 28.12
C GLY A 514 -4.17 14.85 27.76
N THR A 515 -3.12 15.18 27.02
CA THR A 515 -2.05 14.24 26.63
C THR A 515 -0.79 14.43 27.47
N THR A 516 -0.17 13.33 27.89
CA THR A 516 1.19 13.28 28.45
C THR A 516 2.12 12.61 27.45
N LEU A 517 3.10 13.35 26.91
CA LEU A 517 4.10 12.83 26.00
C LEU A 517 5.43 12.62 26.72
N ILE A 518 5.93 11.38 26.75
CA ILE A 518 7.16 10.99 27.44
C ILE A 518 8.24 10.66 26.41
N PHE A 519 9.43 11.21 26.59
CA PHE A 519 10.64 10.85 25.84
C PHE A 519 11.66 10.14 26.73
N GLU A 520 12.02 8.91 26.37
CA GLU A 520 13.14 8.18 27.00
C GLU A 520 14.52 8.64 26.49
N HIS A 521 14.53 9.52 25.48
CA HIS A 521 15.72 10.04 24.83
C HIS A 521 16.15 11.38 25.41
N GLN A 522 17.41 11.75 25.16
CA GLN A 522 17.80 13.16 25.21
C GLN A 522 17.15 13.92 24.05
N VAL A 523 16.63 15.11 24.33
CA VAL A 523 15.95 15.96 23.35
C VAL A 523 16.81 17.19 23.01
N LEU A 524 17.16 17.32 21.73
CA LEU A 524 17.78 18.50 21.16
C LEU A 524 16.71 19.34 20.47
N ASN A 525 16.25 20.40 21.13
CA ASN A 525 15.23 21.29 20.60
C ASN A 525 15.85 22.44 19.79
N GLY A 526 15.79 22.29 18.48
CA GLY A 526 16.16 23.26 17.45
C GLY A 526 15.09 24.31 17.15
N ASN A 527 13.82 24.05 17.45
CA ASN A 527 12.71 24.94 17.09
C ASN A 527 11.56 24.85 18.11
N ALA A 528 10.34 24.51 17.71
CA ALA A 528 9.15 24.73 18.54
C ALA A 528 8.70 23.47 19.31
N ILE A 529 8.42 23.64 20.60
CA ILE A 529 7.58 22.73 21.39
C ILE A 529 6.34 23.53 21.82
N VAL A 530 5.15 23.02 21.50
CA VAL A 530 3.87 23.70 21.77
C VAL A 530 2.96 22.77 22.57
N LEU A 531 2.48 23.27 23.70
CA LEU A 531 1.55 22.58 24.60
C LEU A 531 0.22 23.36 24.65
N ASP A 532 -0.89 22.65 24.83
CA ASP A 532 -2.24 23.23 25.01
C ASP A 532 -3.07 22.22 25.82
N PRO A 533 -3.51 22.58 27.05
CA PRO A 533 -3.32 21.87 28.31
C PRO A 533 -2.77 20.44 28.22
N ALA A 534 -1.46 20.30 28.21
CA ALA A 534 -0.74 19.04 28.06
C ALA A 534 0.51 18.94 28.95
N THR A 535 1.02 17.71 29.10
CA THR A 535 2.29 17.44 29.80
C THR A 535 3.32 16.88 28.83
N ILE A 536 4.56 17.35 28.92
CA ILE A 536 5.72 16.73 28.29
C ILE A 536 6.74 16.31 29.36
N GLU A 537 7.19 15.07 29.30
CA GLU A 537 8.21 14.52 30.21
C GLU A 537 9.50 14.20 29.45
N LEU A 538 10.62 14.66 30.00
CA LEU A 538 11.91 14.69 29.35
C LEU A 538 12.98 14.13 30.30
N THR A 539 13.95 13.41 29.74
CA THR A 539 15.16 13.04 30.47
C THR A 539 16.11 14.23 30.55
N ASP A 540 16.86 14.51 29.48
CA ASP A 540 17.62 15.75 29.31
C ASP A 540 17.06 16.54 28.13
N ILE A 541 17.11 17.87 28.21
CA ILE A 541 16.76 18.73 27.09
C ILE A 541 17.79 19.83 26.86
N THR A 542 18.14 20.04 25.59
CA THR A 542 18.97 21.15 25.13
C THR A 542 18.23 21.97 24.09
N HIS A 543 17.92 23.22 24.41
CA HIS A 543 17.45 24.21 23.46
C HIS A 543 18.64 24.86 22.75
N SER A 544 18.65 24.77 21.43
CA SER A 544 19.58 25.53 20.59
C SER A 544 19.22 27.02 20.58
N ALA A 545 20.02 27.83 19.88
CA ALA A 545 19.78 29.27 19.71
C ALA A 545 18.38 29.62 19.14
N THR A 546 17.76 28.71 18.39
CA THR A 546 16.45 28.88 17.76
C THR A 546 15.33 28.08 18.45
N GLY A 547 15.66 27.28 19.46
CA GLY A 547 14.66 26.47 20.18
C GLY A 547 13.81 27.30 21.13
N TYR A 548 12.50 27.04 21.20
CA TYR A 548 11.58 27.69 22.13
C TYR A 548 10.44 26.77 22.57
N ILE A 549 9.75 27.18 23.63
CA ILE A 549 8.54 26.54 24.16
C ILE A 549 7.41 27.57 24.16
N THR A 550 6.21 27.12 23.78
CA THR A 550 4.94 27.83 23.97
C THR A 550 4.01 26.94 24.78
N ALA A 551 3.68 27.36 26.00
CA ALA A 551 2.88 26.64 26.97
C ALA A 551 2.16 27.65 27.88
N GLY A 552 0.85 27.49 28.04
CA GLY A 552 0.00 28.33 28.85
C GLY A 552 -0.53 27.67 30.11
N THR A 553 -1.69 28.14 30.57
CA THR A 553 -2.33 27.64 31.80
C THR A 553 -2.70 26.17 31.69
N GLY A 554 -2.25 25.37 32.65
CA GLY A 554 -2.54 23.92 32.71
C GLY A 554 -1.54 23.06 31.95
N ASP A 555 -0.55 23.68 31.30
CA ASP A 555 0.56 22.97 30.68
C ASP A 555 1.68 22.68 31.69
N SER A 556 2.38 21.55 31.49
CA SER A 556 3.49 21.14 32.36
C SER A 556 4.66 20.58 31.55
N VAL A 557 5.86 21.07 31.84
CA VAL A 557 7.13 20.53 31.33
C VAL A 557 7.86 19.88 32.49
N ARG A 558 8.12 18.57 32.40
CA ARG A 558 8.77 17.80 33.47
C ARG A 558 10.12 17.28 33.00
N VAL A 559 11.15 17.50 33.79
CA VAL A 559 12.54 17.18 33.43
C VAL A 559 13.18 16.41 34.58
N SER A 560 13.62 15.19 34.29
CA SER A 560 14.25 14.31 35.29
C SER A 560 15.78 14.41 35.31
N GLY A 561 16.39 14.98 34.27
CA GLY A 561 17.82 15.20 34.12
C GLY A 561 18.17 16.68 33.97
N HIS A 562 19.04 17.02 33.03
CA HIS A 562 19.61 18.36 32.87
C HIS A 562 18.79 19.25 31.92
N TRP A 563 18.81 20.55 32.21
CA TRP A 563 18.13 21.57 31.41
C TRP A 563 19.15 22.54 30.82
N PHE A 564 19.28 22.56 29.49
CA PHE A 564 20.17 23.47 28.80
C PHE A 564 19.41 24.44 27.90
N ASN A 565 19.19 25.68 28.34
CA ASN A 565 18.60 26.70 27.48
C ASN A 565 19.65 27.69 26.94
N ASN A 566 20.07 27.48 25.69
CA ASN A 566 20.98 28.37 24.95
C ASN A 566 20.23 29.26 23.93
N SER A 567 18.91 29.41 24.09
CA SER A 567 18.05 30.08 23.12
C SER A 567 18.28 31.58 23.06
N THR A 568 17.93 32.16 21.90
CA THR A 568 17.83 33.60 21.68
C THR A 568 16.39 34.04 21.40
N GLN A 569 15.44 33.09 21.46
CA GLN A 569 14.05 33.27 21.03
C GLN A 569 13.13 33.76 22.16
N ASN A 570 13.58 34.74 22.93
CA ASN A 570 12.88 35.26 24.10
C ASN A 570 11.50 35.88 23.81
N THR A 571 11.26 36.39 22.59
CA THR A 571 9.97 37.02 22.22
C THR A 571 8.89 36.04 21.77
N VAL A 572 9.26 34.78 21.53
CA VAL A 572 8.32 33.70 21.17
C VAL A 572 8.34 32.56 22.19
N TRP A 573 9.23 32.65 23.18
CA TRP A 573 9.21 31.85 24.38
C TRP A 573 8.05 32.33 25.25
N ASP A 574 7.04 31.49 25.42
CA ASP A 574 5.80 31.84 26.10
C ASP A 574 5.50 30.73 27.10
N THR A 575 5.89 30.94 28.35
CA THR A 575 5.75 29.97 29.46
C THR A 575 5.33 30.67 30.75
N ASP A 576 4.69 31.83 30.63
CA ASP A 576 4.36 32.71 31.74
C ASP A 576 3.25 32.16 32.65
N ALA A 577 2.43 31.27 32.12
CA ALA A 577 1.36 30.59 32.82
C ALA A 577 1.56 29.07 32.93
N ALA A 578 2.73 28.54 32.53
CA ALA A 578 3.05 27.12 32.56
C ALA A 578 3.97 26.75 33.72
N ALA A 579 3.98 25.45 34.07
CA ALA A 579 4.81 24.90 35.14
C ALA A 579 6.01 24.11 34.58
N LEU A 580 7.20 24.40 35.10
CA LEU A 580 8.42 23.60 34.90
C LEU A 580 8.73 22.80 36.15
N PHE A 581 8.76 21.49 36.03
CA PHE A 581 9.08 20.55 37.10
C PHE A 581 10.50 19.98 36.90
N ILE A 582 11.32 20.07 37.95
CA ILE A 582 12.59 19.36 38.05
C ILE A 582 12.40 18.18 39.02
N ASP A 583 12.06 17.01 38.48
CA ASP A 583 11.52 15.85 39.22
C ASP A 583 12.57 14.77 39.56
N GLY A 584 13.80 14.90 39.10
CA GLY A 584 14.88 13.96 39.39
C GLY A 584 15.53 14.18 40.77
N ALA A 585 15.94 13.11 41.44
CA ALA A 585 16.80 13.24 42.61
C ALA A 585 18.27 13.39 42.18
N GLY A 586 19.04 14.24 42.87
CA GLY A 586 20.46 14.45 42.59
C GLY A 586 20.79 15.80 41.95
N SER A 587 21.92 15.88 41.25
CA SER A 587 22.44 17.14 40.71
C SER A 587 21.91 17.42 39.30
N HIS A 588 21.36 18.61 39.11
CA HIS A 588 20.87 19.12 37.84
C HIS A 588 21.67 20.35 37.44
N ASP A 589 22.27 20.32 36.26
CA ASP A 589 22.76 21.53 35.61
C ASP A 589 21.60 22.22 34.90
N PHE A 590 21.40 23.49 35.20
CA PHE A 590 20.31 24.31 34.69
C PHE A 590 20.88 25.57 34.03
N HIS A 591 20.97 25.57 32.70
CA HIS A 591 21.37 26.75 31.94
C HIS A 591 20.16 27.57 31.54
N ILE A 592 20.25 28.89 31.70
CA ILE A 592 19.22 29.84 31.28
C ILE A 592 19.82 30.99 30.48
N ALA A 593 19.09 31.41 29.46
CA ALA A 593 19.46 32.47 28.52
C ALA A 593 18.88 33.85 28.88
N GLY A 594 18.30 33.98 30.09
CA GLY A 594 17.53 35.13 30.52
C GLY A 594 18.38 36.35 30.85
N LYS A 595 17.84 37.54 30.62
CA LYS A 595 18.54 38.81 30.90
C LYS A 595 18.11 39.38 32.25
N ASP A 596 19.08 39.82 33.05
CA ASP A 596 18.81 40.54 34.29
C ASP A 596 18.25 41.95 34.00
N GLN A 597 17.00 42.18 34.43
CA GLN A 597 16.25 43.43 34.36
C GLN A 597 15.91 43.98 35.76
N GLY A 598 16.57 43.43 36.79
CA GLY A 598 16.34 43.74 38.19
C GLY A 598 14.96 43.29 38.70
N LYS A 599 14.57 43.84 39.86
CA LYS A 599 13.30 43.56 40.55
C LYS A 599 12.06 44.19 39.88
N THR A 600 12.13 44.50 38.58
CA THR A 600 11.05 45.15 37.84
C THR A 600 10.27 44.12 37.01
N GLY A 601 8.99 44.42 36.75
CA GLY A 601 8.15 43.53 35.95
C GLY A 601 8.59 43.34 34.50
N ILE A 602 9.55 44.12 34.01
CA ILE A 602 10.12 44.00 32.66
C ILE A 602 10.82 42.65 32.48
N GLY A 603 11.41 42.09 33.55
CA GLY A 603 12.10 40.80 33.47
C GLY A 603 11.18 39.60 33.20
N TYR A 604 9.87 39.77 33.38
CA TYR A 604 8.85 38.76 33.14
C TYR A 604 8.26 38.82 31.71
N ILE A 605 8.67 39.79 30.88
CA ILE A 605 8.16 39.97 29.52
C ILE A 605 9.31 39.74 28.53
N ASP A 606 9.05 39.01 27.45
CA ASP A 606 10.02 38.69 26.41
C ASP A 606 11.36 38.22 27.01
N ASN A 607 11.27 37.27 27.93
CA ASN A 607 12.40 36.66 28.64
C ASN A 607 12.12 35.16 28.77
N PHE A 608 13.03 34.41 29.40
CA PHE A 608 12.86 32.97 29.59
C PHE A 608 12.23 32.66 30.96
N MET A 609 11.11 33.32 31.25
CA MET A 609 10.45 33.25 32.55
C MET A 609 9.52 32.03 32.65
N TRP A 610 9.30 31.50 33.86
CA TRP A 610 8.34 30.41 34.10
C TRP A 610 7.24 30.79 35.09
N GLY A 611 5.99 30.47 34.77
CA GLY A 611 4.85 30.72 35.65
C GLY A 611 5.01 30.01 36.99
N GLU A 612 5.51 28.78 36.95
CA GLU A 612 5.92 28.00 38.10
C GLU A 612 7.25 27.29 37.83
N LEU A 613 8.14 27.29 38.83
CA LEU A 613 9.28 26.38 38.90
C LEU A 613 9.09 25.50 40.14
N HIS A 614 8.78 24.23 39.90
CA HIS A 614 8.72 23.20 40.91
C HIS A 614 10.05 22.45 40.99
N VAL A 615 10.54 22.25 42.21
CA VAL A 615 11.79 21.51 42.46
C VAL A 615 11.54 20.40 43.47
N ALA A 616 11.63 19.16 42.99
CA ALA A 616 11.36 17.97 43.78
C ALA A 616 12.35 17.80 44.95
N SER A 617 11.89 17.15 46.00
CA SER A 617 12.66 16.87 47.20
C SER A 617 13.92 16.05 46.89
N GLY A 618 15.09 16.62 47.22
CA GLY A 618 16.39 15.99 46.97
C GLY A 618 17.03 16.35 45.63
N ALA A 619 16.39 17.17 44.80
CA ALA A 619 17.03 17.82 43.67
C ALA A 619 17.94 18.97 44.14
N SER A 620 19.19 18.98 43.64
CA SER A 620 20.14 20.08 43.76
C SER A 620 20.35 20.70 42.39
N ILE A 621 20.34 22.03 42.31
CA ILE A 621 20.40 22.75 41.03
C ILE A 621 21.64 23.65 40.97
N ASN A 622 22.46 23.44 39.95
CA ASN A 622 23.54 24.33 39.57
C ASN A 622 23.08 25.20 38.40
N PHE A 623 22.88 26.48 38.66
CA PHE A 623 22.46 27.44 37.67
C PHE A 623 23.66 28.01 36.93
N PHE A 624 23.60 27.95 35.61
CA PHE A 624 24.63 28.45 34.71
C PHE A 624 24.05 29.42 33.68
N ASP A 625 24.92 30.30 33.19
CA ASP A 625 24.58 31.12 32.04
C ASP A 625 24.49 30.25 30.78
N GLY A 626 23.34 30.30 30.11
CA GLY A 626 23.08 29.60 28.85
C GLY A 626 23.47 30.41 27.62
N ASN A 627 23.65 31.74 27.73
CA ASN A 627 24.08 32.57 26.62
C ASN A 627 24.99 33.74 27.03
N THR A 628 26.29 33.56 26.84
CA THR A 628 27.35 34.54 27.21
C THR A 628 27.30 35.91 26.52
N SER A 629 26.30 36.18 25.68
CA SER A 629 26.13 37.44 24.94
C SER A 629 25.28 38.49 25.66
N ASN A 630 24.69 38.17 26.83
CA ASN A 630 23.88 39.10 27.61
C ASN A 630 24.73 39.92 28.61
N SER A 631 24.22 41.06 29.07
CA SER A 631 24.91 41.95 30.03
C SER A 631 24.72 41.54 31.50
N GLY A 632 24.43 40.26 31.75
CA GLY A 632 24.02 39.70 33.04
C GLY A 632 22.83 38.76 32.88
N THR A 633 22.97 37.54 33.41
CA THR A 633 21.94 36.48 33.34
C THR A 633 20.97 36.60 34.51
N ALA A 634 19.70 36.29 34.31
CA ALA A 634 18.76 36.09 35.41
C ALA A 634 17.65 35.09 35.04
N LEU A 635 17.09 34.44 36.04
CA LEU A 635 15.88 33.63 35.93
C LEU A 635 14.73 34.35 36.62
N TYR A 636 13.58 34.44 35.96
CA TYR A 636 12.34 35.00 36.52
C TYR A 636 11.32 33.88 36.65
N VAL A 637 10.75 33.75 37.84
CA VAL A 637 9.73 32.75 38.15
C VAL A 637 8.54 33.45 38.79
N GLY A 638 7.33 33.05 38.43
CA GLY A 638 6.12 33.38 39.18
C GLY A 638 6.16 32.69 40.54
N TRP A 639 5.62 31.49 40.61
CA TRP A 639 5.63 30.63 41.80
C TRP A 639 6.90 29.77 41.87
N LEU A 640 7.67 29.92 42.95
CA LEU A 640 8.77 29.02 43.26
C LEU A 640 8.28 27.95 44.24
N ASP A 641 8.01 26.75 43.74
CA ASP A 641 7.57 25.62 44.55
C ASP A 641 8.76 24.74 44.97
N LEU A 642 8.99 24.67 46.28
CA LEU A 642 10.07 23.91 46.90
C LEU A 642 9.45 22.86 47.82
N GLU A 643 9.50 21.58 47.45
CA GLU A 643 8.84 20.52 48.22
C GLU A 643 9.34 20.46 49.68
N ASN A 644 10.61 20.80 49.93
CA ASN A 644 11.20 20.86 51.28
C ASN A 644 11.25 22.29 51.86
N GLY A 645 10.50 23.22 51.26
CA GLY A 645 10.48 24.64 51.60
C GLY A 645 11.85 25.31 51.49
N ILE A 646 12.04 26.40 52.25
CA ILE A 646 13.26 27.25 52.20
C ILE A 646 14.55 26.46 52.43
N SER A 647 14.51 25.35 53.15
CA SER A 647 15.70 24.54 53.42
C SER A 647 16.38 24.02 52.14
N GLN A 648 15.62 23.88 51.06
CA GLN A 648 16.09 23.41 49.76
C GLN A 648 16.99 24.42 49.04
N LEU A 649 16.92 25.71 49.40
CA LEU A 649 17.81 26.74 48.84
C LEU A 649 19.29 26.48 49.14
N ALA A 650 19.60 25.72 50.20
CA ALA A 650 20.97 25.30 50.50
C ALA A 650 21.55 24.36 49.43
N MET A 651 20.70 23.76 48.59
CA MET A 651 21.06 22.86 47.49
C MET A 651 21.14 23.59 46.15
N PHE A 652 20.96 24.91 46.12
CA PHE A 652 21.04 25.73 44.92
C PHE A 652 22.37 26.48 44.86
N SER A 653 23.02 26.43 43.70
CA SER A 653 24.20 27.23 43.40
C SER A 653 23.94 28.06 42.15
N SER A 654 24.08 29.39 42.25
CA SER A 654 23.92 30.32 41.14
C SER A 654 24.96 31.43 41.20
N LEU A 655 25.53 31.78 40.05
CA LEU A 655 26.39 32.97 39.89
C LEU A 655 25.58 34.25 39.63
N PHE A 656 24.26 34.13 39.46
CA PHE A 656 23.39 35.22 39.06
C PHE A 656 22.06 35.23 39.83
N ASN A 657 21.25 36.26 39.60
CA ASN A 657 20.02 36.49 40.35
C ASN A 657 18.85 35.65 39.84
N ILE A 658 18.09 35.08 40.76
CA ILE A 658 16.80 34.44 40.51
C ILE A 658 15.73 35.32 41.14
N TYR A 659 14.68 35.67 40.40
CA TYR A 659 13.60 36.52 40.86
C TYR A 659 12.33 35.70 41.00
N TYR A 660 11.64 35.83 42.14
CA TYR A 660 10.31 35.26 42.36
C TYR A 660 9.28 36.37 42.58
N ASP A 661 8.02 36.15 42.18
CA ASP A 661 6.98 37.15 42.39
C ASP A 661 6.49 37.14 43.84
N MET A 662 6.85 38.17 44.61
CA MET A 662 6.46 38.27 46.02
C MET A 662 4.96 38.53 46.24
N ASN A 663 4.22 38.90 45.19
CA ASN A 663 2.79 39.16 45.30
C ASN A 663 1.92 37.90 45.14
N LEU A 664 2.49 36.78 44.69
CA LEU A 664 1.80 35.50 44.63
C LEU A 664 1.68 34.91 46.02
N THR A 665 0.45 34.53 46.40
CA THR A 665 0.15 33.94 47.71
C THR A 665 0.88 32.63 47.95
N GLU A 666 1.18 31.91 46.87
CA GLU A 666 1.92 30.67 46.80
C GLU A 666 3.36 30.85 47.29
N ASN A 667 3.94 32.05 47.12
CA ASN A 667 5.27 32.41 47.60
C ASN A 667 5.28 32.99 49.03
N ALA A 668 4.15 33.00 49.76
CA ALA A 668 4.08 33.62 51.09
C ALA A 668 5.06 33.02 52.10
N TYR A 669 5.45 31.76 51.91
CA TYR A 669 6.44 31.09 52.75
C TYR A 669 7.85 31.71 52.66
N LEU A 670 8.16 32.41 51.56
CA LEU A 670 9.42 33.16 51.34
C LEU A 670 9.43 34.54 52.02
N LEU A 671 8.32 34.96 52.65
CA LEU A 671 8.20 36.18 53.45
C LEU A 671 8.64 37.49 52.75
N GLY A 672 8.65 37.50 51.41
CA GLY A 672 9.16 38.63 50.61
C GLY A 672 10.64 38.97 50.86
N GLN A 673 11.44 37.99 51.30
CA GLN A 673 12.85 38.18 51.65
C GLN A 673 13.80 37.90 50.49
N ASP A 674 15.02 38.44 50.60
CA ASP A 674 16.14 38.09 49.74
C ASP A 674 16.99 37.00 50.41
N TYR A 675 17.41 35.99 49.65
CA TYR A 675 18.22 34.87 50.14
C TYR A 675 19.52 34.76 49.34
N THR A 676 20.65 34.57 50.02
CA THR A 676 21.94 34.29 49.38
C THR A 676 21.97 32.86 48.86
N LEU A 677 22.40 32.67 47.61
CA LEU A 677 22.62 31.34 47.03
C LEU A 677 24.11 31.00 47.07
N ALA A 678 24.44 29.72 47.08
CA ALA A 678 25.82 29.30 46.83
C ALA A 678 26.26 29.80 45.44
N GLY A 679 27.55 30.09 45.24
CA GLY A 679 28.05 30.67 43.97
C GLY A 679 28.04 32.20 43.90
N GLY A 680 27.31 32.89 44.78
CA GLY A 680 27.37 34.36 44.94
C GLY A 680 26.19 35.14 44.36
N GLY A 681 25.24 34.46 43.71
CA GLY A 681 23.95 35.01 43.32
C GLY A 681 22.94 35.09 44.48
N PHE A 682 21.75 35.61 44.18
CA PHE A 682 20.67 35.79 45.15
C PHE A 682 19.33 35.29 44.60
N LEU A 683 18.51 34.72 45.47
CA LEU A 683 17.06 34.64 45.25
C LEU A 683 16.45 35.95 45.77
N LEU A 684 15.78 36.69 44.90
CA LEU A 684 15.35 38.06 45.14
C LEU A 684 13.83 38.19 45.00
N ALA A 685 13.20 38.86 45.96
CA ALA A 685 11.80 39.24 45.86
C ALA A 685 11.62 40.32 44.78
N ALA A 686 10.82 40.04 43.75
CA ALA A 686 10.47 40.97 42.69
C ALA A 686 8.96 41.17 42.58
N THR A 687 8.55 42.23 41.88
CA THR A 687 7.17 42.43 41.48
C THR A 687 7.05 42.18 39.99
N SER A 688 6.25 41.21 39.58
CA SER A 688 5.81 41.10 38.19
C SER A 688 5.02 42.36 37.78
N ALA A 689 5.05 42.73 36.50
CA ALA A 689 4.28 43.90 36.03
C ALA A 689 2.80 43.53 36.01
N VAL A 690 2.10 43.87 37.09
CA VAL A 690 0.65 43.82 37.31
C VAL A 690 0.06 42.40 37.41
N PRO A 691 -0.24 41.91 38.62
CA PRO A 691 -1.25 40.89 38.79
C PRO A 691 -2.61 41.54 38.50
N VAL A 692 -3.40 41.00 37.57
CA VAL A 692 -4.84 41.29 37.60
C VAL A 692 -5.38 40.52 38.80
N PRO A 693 -5.87 41.19 39.87
CA PRO A 693 -6.36 40.49 41.04
C PRO A 693 -7.54 39.59 40.66
N GLY A 694 -7.72 38.48 41.38
CA GLY A 694 -8.75 37.46 41.21
C GLY A 694 -10.21 37.92 41.42
N ALA A 695 -10.63 39.01 40.75
CA ALA A 695 -11.98 39.58 40.82
C ALA A 695 -12.52 40.05 39.46
N VAL A 696 -12.07 39.48 38.34
CA VAL A 696 -12.64 39.77 36.99
C VAL A 696 -13.50 38.62 36.44
N TRP A 697 -13.88 37.65 37.28
CA TRP A 697 -14.92 36.66 36.93
C TRP A 697 -16.36 37.20 36.90
N LEU A 698 -16.57 38.52 37.04
CA LEU A 698 -17.91 39.13 37.06
C LEU A 698 -18.23 40.12 35.92
N PHE A 699 -17.35 40.31 34.93
CA PHE A 699 -17.69 41.13 33.75
C PHE A 699 -17.26 40.58 32.38
N SER A 700 -16.63 39.40 32.29
CA SER A 700 -16.29 38.78 31.00
C SER A 700 -17.46 38.03 30.32
N SER A 701 -18.64 37.94 30.94
CA SER A 701 -19.85 37.40 30.30
C SER A 701 -20.65 38.43 29.48
N ALA A 702 -20.16 39.68 29.31
CA ALA A 702 -20.89 40.73 28.59
C ALA A 702 -20.16 41.37 27.40
N LEU A 703 -18.93 40.96 27.04
CA LEU A 703 -18.20 41.53 25.88
C LEU A 703 -17.65 40.48 24.88
N GLY A 704 -18.08 39.22 24.98
CA GLY A 704 -17.79 38.16 24.02
C GLY A 704 -18.49 38.29 22.64
N LEU A 705 -18.83 39.49 22.18
CA LEU A 705 -19.58 39.70 20.93
C LEU A 705 -18.98 40.74 19.95
N LEU A 706 -17.78 41.27 20.17
CA LEU A 706 -17.20 42.30 19.28
C LEU A 706 -15.74 42.10 18.83
N GLY A 707 -15.10 40.98 19.18
CA GLY A 707 -13.72 40.66 18.77
C GLY A 707 -13.58 39.86 17.47
N TRP A 708 -14.67 39.37 16.87
CA TRP A 708 -14.65 38.51 15.70
C TRP A 708 -14.85 39.27 14.38
N MET A 709 -14.16 40.40 14.20
CA MET A 709 -14.06 41.07 12.90
C MET A 709 -12.78 41.92 12.81
N ARG A 710 -11.60 41.29 12.71
CA ARG A 710 -10.41 41.95 12.12
C ARG A 710 -9.21 41.01 11.87
N ARG A 711 -9.40 39.90 11.15
CA ARG A 711 -8.31 39.30 10.35
C ARG A 711 -8.81 38.31 9.29
N SER A 712 -9.61 38.81 8.35
CA SER A 712 -9.87 38.12 7.08
C SER A 712 -10.00 39.13 5.95
N ARG A 713 -8.90 39.74 5.56
CA ARG A 713 -8.74 40.35 4.24
C ARG A 713 -7.30 40.20 3.76
N ARG A 714 -7.05 39.22 2.91
CA ARG A 714 -6.64 39.48 1.53
C ARG A 714 -6.59 38.20 0.65
N VAL A 715 -7.39 38.28 -0.40
CA VAL A 715 -7.19 37.74 -1.77
C VAL A 715 -7.27 36.22 -1.96
N LEU A 716 -8.42 35.78 -2.50
CA LEU A 716 -8.44 34.89 -3.66
C LEU A 716 -9.45 35.45 -4.66
N SER A 717 -8.96 35.80 -5.86
CA SER A 717 -9.80 35.98 -7.03
C SER A 717 -9.96 34.62 -7.72
N SER A 718 -11.17 34.26 -8.10
CA SER A 718 -11.40 33.38 -9.23
C SER A 718 -12.75 33.72 -9.86
N THR A 719 -12.63 34.12 -11.12
CA THR A 719 -13.68 34.51 -12.06
C THR A 719 -14.40 33.28 -12.61
N GLU A 720 -15.68 33.48 -12.94
CA GLU A 720 -16.50 32.79 -13.96
C GLU A 720 -16.88 31.30 -13.80
N ILE A 721 -18.20 31.08 -13.73
CA ILE A 721 -18.88 30.17 -14.66
C ILE A 721 -20.09 30.93 -15.26
N ILE A 722 -20.07 31.06 -16.58
CA ILE A 722 -21.14 31.57 -17.45
C ILE A 722 -22.04 30.40 -17.86
N SER A 723 -23.33 30.72 -18.05
CA SER A 723 -24.32 29.99 -18.86
C SER A 723 -24.05 30.07 -20.36
#